data_AF-A0A1S4B791-F1
#
_entry.id   AF-A0A1S4B791-F1
#
_cell.length_a   1.000
_cell.length_b   1.000
_cell.length_c   1.000
_cell.angle_alpha   90.00
_cell.angle_beta   90.00
_cell.angle_gamma   90.00
#
_symmetry.space_group_name_H-M   'P 1'
#
loop_
_entity.id
_entity.type
_entity.pdbx_description
1 polymer ?
#
loop_
_entity_poly.entity_id
_entity_poly.type
_entity_poly.pdbx_seq_one_letter_code
_entity_poly.pdbx_strand_id
1 'polypeptide(L)'
;MDFQSLAIILRGALSPNSDERKAAEESLNQFQYTPQHLVRLLQIIVDGSTDMAVQEVASILYKNFIAKNWSPHDPGEQSKILPGDKEMVRQNVLISVAQVPSLLRVQLGESLKTMIYADYPEKWPTLLRWVKHNLLDQQVSGVLFVLRILSRKYECRLDEERTPVYHIVEETFPHLHSIFNRLVQIANPSIEVAELIKLICKIFWSSIYLEIPKKLFDPNVFNAWLVLFLNILERPVPLVGQPTDPEIRKSWEWWKVKKWIVRILNRLSLWFGDVKLQTPDNEAQTFQENYAGNFFECHLNLLNVLRGGCYLPDRVTHLVLQYLSNSISKSNMYILLQPRLDIVLFEIIFPLMCFNDNDQKLWEEDPHEYVRKSYDVIEDSYSPRAAARDFVTELVRKRGIKNLQKFMLFIVEIFKRYEEAAPEYKPYRQKDGALFAIGTLCYKLKHTEPYKSDLELMLVQHVFPEFSCPVGHLRAKAAWIAGEYAHLNFSDPNNFRKALHFVVAGVHDPDLPVRVDSVCALRTFVDACRDLNEIRHILPQLLDEIYKLMNEVENGDVVFTLETIVYKFGVEMAPYAHRLCHNLAAAFWKYINTAEDDDDGDDPGSPVAFGCLRAIGTIIESISHLPHLFVHIEPTLVPIMRRMLTTDGQEIFKEVTEIVSFMTFFPPTISMEMWSLWPLMMEALLDWAIDFFPNILVSLDNYISRSTAHFLTCKDPDYQQSLWNMISSVMGDESLEDGIIEPAPKLIQVLFQNSKGQVDHWVEPYIRITIKRLRQTEKPYLKCLLIQVIAVTLYYNGSMTLNILQKLGVATEIFNLWFEMLGQTKKSGAQVNFKREHDKKVCCLGLLSLLSLPADQLPEETLGRIFKAILDLLVVYKDQVAAANEEEAEDDDNMDGGLQTEEGDEADSNRIIKLAAQAKAFRAIDEDPFILFMETIKAMQASDQLRYQSLTQNLDFHYQALADSIAQHAEQRRVEIDKEKMEKESTTVAS
;
A
#
# COMPACT_ATOMS: atom_id res chain seq x y z
N MET A 1 -35.00 27.01 23.20
CA MET A 1 -35.52 26.20 24.31
C MET A 1 -34.86 26.65 25.60
N ASP A 2 -35.55 26.62 26.75
CA ASP A 2 -34.95 26.98 28.04
C ASP A 2 -34.15 25.81 28.67
N PHE A 3 -33.35 26.13 29.68
CA PHE A 3 -32.43 25.19 30.33
C PHE A 3 -33.17 23.99 30.95
N GLN A 4 -34.29 24.24 31.65
CA GLN A 4 -35.03 23.21 32.37
C GLN A 4 -35.73 22.23 31.41
N SER A 5 -36.30 22.71 30.31
CA SER A 5 -36.94 21.83 29.32
C SER A 5 -35.92 20.92 28.64
N LEU A 6 -34.73 21.44 28.30
CA LEU A 6 -33.68 20.65 27.68
C LEU A 6 -33.16 19.55 28.62
N ALA A 7 -32.96 19.85 29.90
CA ALA A 7 -32.55 18.86 30.90
C ALA A 7 -33.59 17.73 31.09
N ILE A 8 -34.89 18.05 31.00
CA ILE A 8 -35.97 17.04 31.06
C ILE A 8 -35.92 16.12 29.83
N ILE A 9 -35.74 16.69 28.64
CA ILE A 9 -35.64 15.90 27.39
C ILE A 9 -34.41 14.97 27.43
N LEU A 10 -33.26 15.47 27.89
CA LEU A 10 -32.05 14.65 28.05
C LEU A 10 -32.26 13.51 29.06
N ARG A 11 -33.02 13.74 30.14
CA ARG A 11 -33.41 12.68 31.07
C ARG A 11 -34.35 11.66 30.42
N GLY A 12 -35.25 12.11 29.54
CA GLY A 12 -36.11 11.22 28.74
C GLY A 12 -35.33 10.30 27.81
N ALA A 13 -34.23 10.79 27.23
CA ALA A 13 -33.31 9.99 26.41
C ALA A 13 -32.60 8.86 27.19
N LEU A 14 -32.58 8.95 28.53
CA LEU A 14 -32.05 7.93 29.44
C LEU A 14 -33.12 6.98 30.00
N SER A 15 -34.39 7.13 29.61
CA SER A 15 -35.48 6.31 30.14
C SER A 15 -35.33 4.83 29.75
N PRO A 16 -35.64 3.86 30.63
CA PRO A 16 -35.71 2.45 30.23
C PRO A 16 -36.88 2.18 29.25
N ASN A 17 -37.85 3.10 29.14
CA ASN A 17 -38.98 2.99 28.23
C ASN A 17 -38.57 3.38 26.80
N SER A 18 -38.77 2.46 25.83
CA SER A 18 -38.41 2.69 24.42
C SER A 18 -39.15 3.85 23.78
N ASP A 19 -40.42 4.07 24.14
CA ASP A 19 -41.25 5.10 23.50
C ASP A 19 -40.84 6.50 23.98
N GLU A 20 -40.51 6.64 25.27
CA GLU A 20 -40.01 7.88 25.86
C GLU A 20 -38.63 8.26 25.31
N ARG A 21 -37.73 7.28 25.12
CA ARG A 21 -36.42 7.53 24.50
C ARG A 21 -36.54 8.03 23.08
N LYS A 22 -37.31 7.34 22.24
CA LYS A 22 -37.52 7.74 20.84
C LYS A 22 -38.13 9.13 20.73
N ALA A 23 -39.13 9.44 21.55
CA ALA A 23 -39.74 10.77 21.60
C ALA A 23 -38.74 11.85 22.04
N ALA A 24 -37.86 11.55 22.99
CA ALA A 24 -36.80 12.46 23.43
C ALA A 24 -35.74 12.69 22.34
N GLU A 25 -35.30 11.63 21.64
CA GLU A 25 -34.35 11.72 20.52
C GLU A 25 -34.92 12.52 19.34
N GLU A 26 -36.19 12.29 18.97
CA GLU A 26 -36.89 13.09 17.96
C GLU A 26 -36.95 14.56 18.36
N SER A 27 -37.25 14.85 19.62
CA SER A 27 -37.26 16.22 20.14
C SER A 27 -35.87 16.86 20.06
N LEU A 28 -34.81 16.16 20.48
CA LEU A 28 -33.43 16.66 20.37
C LEU A 28 -33.06 16.97 18.91
N ASN A 29 -33.42 16.09 17.98
CA ASN A 29 -33.18 16.29 16.55
C ASN A 29 -33.92 17.50 15.97
N GLN A 30 -35.14 17.77 16.44
CA GLN A 30 -35.92 18.95 16.03
C GLN A 30 -35.30 20.26 16.54
N PHE A 31 -34.78 20.27 17.77
CA PHE A 31 -34.33 21.50 18.42
C PHE A 31 -32.83 21.80 18.32
N GLN A 32 -32.03 20.88 17.79
CA GLN A 32 -30.56 21.00 17.76
C GLN A 32 -30.04 22.26 17.05
N TYR A 33 -30.78 22.79 16.07
CA TYR A 33 -30.41 24.01 15.31
C TYR A 33 -31.01 25.31 15.87
N THR A 34 -31.67 25.25 17.03
CA THR A 34 -32.26 26.46 17.63
C THR A 34 -31.18 27.38 18.25
N PRO A 35 -31.37 28.72 18.23
CA PRO A 35 -30.43 29.64 18.85
C PRO A 35 -30.16 29.30 20.32
N GLN A 36 -28.91 29.44 20.75
CA GLN A 36 -28.39 29.11 22.08
C GLN A 36 -28.41 27.63 22.46
N HIS A 37 -28.91 26.71 21.63
CA HIS A 37 -28.98 25.29 21.98
C HIS A 37 -27.62 24.74 22.46
N LEU A 38 -26.57 25.04 21.70
CA LEU A 38 -25.20 24.65 22.02
C LEU A 38 -24.69 25.25 23.34
N VAL A 39 -25.04 26.51 23.61
CA VAL A 39 -24.68 27.21 24.86
C VAL A 39 -25.40 26.59 26.06
N ARG A 40 -26.66 26.17 25.89
CA ARG A 40 -27.44 25.49 26.94
C ARG A 40 -26.92 24.09 27.24
N LEU A 41 -26.52 23.33 26.22
CA LEU A 41 -25.84 22.05 26.42
C LEU A 41 -24.57 22.23 27.25
N LEU A 42 -23.73 23.24 26.94
CA LEU A 42 -22.54 23.54 27.72
C LEU A 42 -22.86 23.92 29.18
N GLN A 43 -23.93 24.70 29.42
CA GLN A 43 -24.38 25.03 30.77
C GLN A 43 -24.81 23.79 31.56
N ILE A 44 -25.52 22.85 30.92
CA ILE A 44 -25.96 21.60 31.56
C ILE A 44 -24.76 20.74 31.94
N ILE A 45 -23.75 20.66 31.08
CA ILE A 45 -22.53 19.86 31.32
C ILE A 45 -21.76 20.37 32.56
N VAL A 46 -21.74 21.67 32.80
CA VAL A 46 -20.97 22.30 33.90
C VAL A 46 -21.79 22.47 35.17
N ASP A 47 -23.12 22.37 35.09
CA ASP A 47 -24.01 22.53 36.24
C ASP A 47 -23.97 21.32 37.17
N GLY A 48 -23.18 21.43 38.25
CA GLY A 48 -23.05 20.40 39.29
C GLY A 48 -24.35 20.05 40.05
N SER A 49 -25.46 20.75 39.80
CA SER A 49 -26.78 20.38 40.36
C SER A 49 -27.56 19.39 39.47
N THR A 50 -27.13 19.19 38.23
CA THR A 50 -27.71 18.22 37.30
C THR A 50 -27.10 16.82 37.51
N ASP A 51 -27.90 15.78 37.29
CA ASP A 51 -27.47 14.38 37.39
C ASP A 51 -26.31 14.06 36.42
N MET A 52 -25.30 13.31 36.89
CA MET A 52 -24.11 12.97 36.11
C MET A 52 -24.44 12.26 34.80
N ALA A 53 -25.43 11.37 34.79
CA ALA A 53 -25.85 10.68 33.56
C ALA A 53 -26.42 11.66 32.53
N VAL A 54 -27.16 12.68 32.97
CA VAL A 54 -27.70 13.74 32.10
C VAL A 54 -26.57 14.63 31.57
N GLN A 55 -25.58 14.97 32.42
CA GLN A 55 -24.39 15.71 32.00
C GLN A 55 -23.57 14.94 30.96
N GLU A 56 -23.46 13.62 31.11
CA GLU A 56 -22.74 12.75 30.18
C GLU A 56 -23.41 12.73 28.80
N VAL A 57 -24.71 12.48 28.74
CA VAL A 57 -25.47 12.54 27.46
C VAL A 57 -25.39 13.92 26.83
N ALA A 58 -25.52 14.99 27.63
CA ALA A 58 -25.37 16.36 27.15
C ALA A 58 -23.97 16.57 26.53
N SER A 59 -22.91 16.04 27.14
CA SER A 59 -21.55 16.16 26.64
C SER A 59 -21.30 15.38 25.36
N ILE A 60 -21.93 14.22 25.19
CA ILE A 60 -21.85 13.41 23.95
C ILE A 60 -22.58 14.13 22.81
N LEU A 61 -23.79 14.63 23.05
CA LEU A 61 -24.55 15.40 22.05
C LEU A 61 -23.82 16.69 21.66
N TYR A 62 -23.27 17.39 22.64
CA TYR A 62 -22.46 18.59 22.43
C TYR A 62 -21.25 18.30 21.54
N LYS A 63 -20.50 17.21 21.82
CA LYS A 63 -19.38 16.76 20.99
C LYS A 63 -19.81 16.46 19.56
N ASN A 64 -20.82 15.60 19.39
CA ASN A 64 -21.28 15.16 18.07
C ASN A 64 -21.80 16.34 17.23
N PHE A 65 -22.51 17.27 17.87
CA PHE A 65 -23.01 18.47 17.20
C PHE A 65 -21.89 19.40 16.73
N ILE A 66 -20.86 19.62 17.56
CA ILE A 66 -19.69 20.43 17.17
C ILE A 66 -18.91 19.75 16.05
N ALA A 67 -18.64 18.45 16.17
CA ALA A 67 -17.91 17.69 15.15
C ALA A 67 -18.57 17.83 13.76
N LYS A 68 -19.91 17.76 13.71
CA LYS A 68 -20.68 17.84 12.47
C LYS A 68 -20.93 19.26 11.97
N ASN A 69 -21.04 20.27 12.84
CA ASN A 69 -21.60 21.58 12.44
C ASN A 69 -20.69 22.79 12.72
N TRP A 70 -19.49 22.60 13.28
CA TRP A 70 -18.61 23.74 13.62
C TRP A 70 -18.05 24.46 12.39
N SER A 71 -17.69 23.72 11.34
CA SER A 71 -17.22 24.25 10.06
C SER A 71 -18.13 23.79 8.91
N PRO A 72 -18.37 24.61 7.87
CA PRO A 72 -19.07 24.17 6.66
C PRO A 72 -18.26 23.09 5.92
N HIS A 73 -18.92 22.12 5.27
CA HIS A 73 -18.23 21.05 4.55
C HIS A 73 -17.80 21.51 3.15
N ASP A 74 -18.66 22.29 2.48
CA ASP A 74 -18.41 22.78 1.13
C ASP A 74 -18.15 24.30 1.08
N PRO A 75 -17.33 24.78 0.14
CA PRO A 75 -17.15 26.21 -0.11
C PRO A 75 -18.47 26.82 -0.66
N GLY A 76 -19.33 27.29 0.25
CA GLY A 76 -20.62 27.92 -0.08
C GLY A 76 -21.77 27.58 0.87
N GLU A 77 -21.62 26.55 1.72
CA GLU A 77 -22.63 26.16 2.71
C GLU A 77 -22.75 27.21 3.83
N GLN A 78 -23.98 27.59 4.18
CA GLN A 78 -24.22 28.51 5.30
C GLN A 78 -23.97 27.79 6.65
N SER A 79 -23.22 28.45 7.55
CA SER A 79 -22.95 27.93 8.90
C SER A 79 -24.26 27.65 9.65
N LYS A 80 -24.47 26.39 10.03
CA LYS A 80 -25.63 25.93 10.82
C LYS A 80 -25.63 26.46 12.26
N ILE A 81 -24.49 26.98 12.73
CA ILE A 81 -24.34 27.60 14.05
C ILE A 81 -24.21 29.11 13.90
N LEU A 82 -24.97 29.86 14.70
CA LEU A 82 -24.94 31.32 14.74
C LEU A 82 -23.57 31.83 15.23
N PRO A 83 -23.03 32.92 14.63
CA PRO A 83 -21.74 33.49 15.06
C PRO A 83 -21.69 33.89 16.55
N GLY A 84 -22.81 34.41 17.09
CA GLY A 84 -22.91 34.78 18.51
C GLY A 84 -22.81 33.58 19.45
N ASP A 85 -23.39 32.43 19.07
CA ASP A 85 -23.30 31.20 19.85
C ASP A 85 -21.88 30.62 19.81
N LYS A 86 -21.19 30.67 18.65
CA LYS A 86 -19.77 30.28 18.55
C LYS A 86 -18.88 31.12 19.47
N GLU A 87 -19.10 32.43 19.54
CA GLU A 87 -18.36 33.32 20.45
C GLU A 87 -18.61 32.98 21.92
N MET A 88 -19.87 32.81 22.32
CA MET A 88 -20.21 32.42 23.70
C MET A 88 -19.60 31.08 24.10
N VAL A 89 -19.58 30.11 23.18
CA VAL A 89 -18.91 28.82 23.41
C VAL A 89 -17.40 29.02 23.59
N ARG A 90 -16.72 29.77 22.71
CA ARG A 90 -15.28 30.04 22.81
C ARG A 90 -14.91 30.71 24.14
N GLN A 91 -15.73 31.63 24.64
CA GLN A 91 -15.47 32.32 25.91
C GLN A 91 -15.61 31.42 27.14
N ASN A 92 -16.52 30.44 27.12
CA ASN A 92 -16.87 29.65 28.31
C ASN A 92 -16.23 28.26 28.33
N VAL A 93 -15.95 27.66 27.16
CA VAL A 93 -15.46 26.26 27.07
C VAL A 93 -14.11 26.07 27.79
N LEU A 94 -13.20 27.04 27.72
CA LEU A 94 -11.87 26.95 28.33
C LEU A 94 -11.94 26.85 29.86
N ILE A 95 -12.85 27.60 30.46
CA ILE A 95 -13.12 27.56 31.91
C ILE A 95 -13.82 26.25 32.27
N SER A 96 -14.81 25.85 31.45
CA SER A 96 -15.61 24.65 31.64
C SER A 96 -14.74 23.39 31.70
N VAL A 97 -13.80 23.23 30.75
CA VAL A 97 -12.87 22.08 30.67
C VAL A 97 -12.01 21.95 31.94
N ALA A 98 -11.64 23.07 32.57
CA ALA A 98 -10.84 23.05 33.79
C ALA A 98 -11.65 22.65 35.04
N GLN A 99 -12.96 22.88 35.05
CA GLN A 99 -13.82 22.68 36.22
C GLN A 99 -14.53 21.32 36.26
N VAL A 100 -14.76 20.69 35.11
CA VAL A 100 -15.51 19.42 35.03
C VAL A 100 -14.67 18.19 35.43
N PRO A 101 -15.30 17.08 35.89
CA PRO A 101 -14.65 15.80 36.13
C PRO A 101 -13.98 15.20 34.88
N SER A 102 -13.09 14.22 35.07
CA SER A 102 -12.33 13.58 33.98
C SER A 102 -13.22 13.02 32.86
N LEU A 103 -14.33 12.37 33.21
CA LEU A 103 -15.29 11.78 32.27
C LEU A 103 -15.83 12.82 31.26
N LEU A 104 -16.31 13.96 31.76
CA LEU A 104 -16.85 15.06 30.94
C LEU A 104 -15.72 15.85 30.24
N ARG A 105 -14.55 15.94 30.87
CA ARG A 105 -13.38 16.63 30.32
C ARG A 105 -12.90 16.00 29.01
N VAL A 106 -12.98 14.68 28.87
CA VAL A 106 -12.63 13.98 27.63
C VAL A 106 -13.57 14.40 26.48
N GLN A 107 -14.88 14.43 26.73
CA GLN A 107 -15.88 14.82 25.71
C GLN A 107 -15.73 16.29 25.32
N LEU A 108 -15.61 17.20 26.29
CA LEU A 108 -15.33 18.62 26.03
C LEU A 108 -13.96 18.84 25.36
N GLY A 109 -12.99 17.96 25.62
CA GLY A 109 -11.69 17.97 24.98
C GLY A 109 -11.75 17.71 23.47
N GLU A 110 -12.56 16.75 23.04
CA GLU A 110 -12.78 16.50 21.61
C GLU A 110 -13.52 17.66 20.93
N SER A 111 -14.54 18.23 21.59
CA SER A 111 -15.16 19.48 21.11
C SER A 111 -14.14 20.59 20.95
N LEU A 112 -13.28 20.80 21.96
CA LEU A 112 -12.25 21.83 21.95
C LEU A 112 -11.21 21.59 20.85
N LYS A 113 -10.84 20.34 20.58
CA LYS A 113 -9.98 19.97 19.46
C LYS A 113 -10.57 20.41 18.12
N THR A 114 -11.84 20.09 17.83
CA THR A 114 -12.52 20.55 16.60
C THR A 114 -12.48 22.07 16.48
N MET A 115 -12.78 22.80 17.55
CA MET A 115 -12.77 24.27 17.56
C MET A 115 -11.37 24.84 17.32
N ILE A 116 -10.35 24.33 18.02
CA ILE A 116 -8.96 24.79 17.86
C ILE A 116 -8.45 24.51 16.45
N TYR A 117 -8.78 23.35 15.86
CA TYR A 117 -8.34 22.98 14.52
C TYR A 117 -8.98 23.88 13.45
N ALA A 118 -10.23 24.28 13.63
CA ALA A 118 -10.94 25.17 12.70
C ALA A 118 -10.61 26.67 12.86
N ASP A 119 -10.39 27.15 14.08
CA ASP A 119 -10.45 28.59 14.37
C ASP A 119 -9.13 29.23 14.82
N TYR A 120 -8.15 28.48 15.33
CA TYR A 120 -6.87 29.06 15.77
C TYR A 120 -5.82 29.03 14.64
N PRO A 121 -4.99 30.06 14.41
CA PRO A 121 -4.87 31.29 15.19
C PRO A 121 -5.80 32.44 14.75
N GLU A 122 -6.34 32.43 13.53
CA GLU A 122 -6.92 33.62 12.90
C GLU A 122 -8.26 34.05 13.53
N LYS A 123 -9.16 33.09 13.77
CA LYS A 123 -10.51 33.36 14.33
C LYS A 123 -10.55 33.32 15.85
N TRP A 124 -9.52 32.76 16.51
CA TRP A 124 -9.42 32.68 17.96
C TRP A 124 -8.05 33.14 18.54
N PRO A 125 -7.64 34.39 18.30
CA PRO A 125 -6.31 34.89 18.70
C PRO A 125 -6.12 35.01 20.22
N THR A 126 -7.20 35.07 21.00
CA THR A 126 -7.17 35.23 22.46
C THR A 126 -6.79 33.95 23.20
N LEU A 127 -6.83 32.78 22.54
CA LEU A 127 -6.59 31.48 23.15
C LEU A 127 -5.20 31.37 23.80
N LEU A 128 -4.14 31.72 23.08
CA LEU A 128 -2.77 31.64 23.60
C LEU A 128 -2.54 32.58 24.80
N ARG A 129 -3.16 33.77 24.77
CA ARG A 129 -3.11 34.73 25.89
C ARG A 129 -3.78 34.15 27.14
N TRP A 130 -4.93 33.48 26.97
CA TRP A 130 -5.61 32.80 28.06
C TRP A 130 -4.74 31.68 28.64
N VAL A 131 -4.11 30.85 27.79
CA VAL A 131 -3.19 29.80 28.24
C VAL A 131 -2.03 30.38 29.05
N LYS A 132 -1.35 31.40 28.53
CA LYS A 132 -0.22 32.05 29.21
C LYS A 132 -0.61 32.58 30.60
N HIS A 133 -1.75 33.26 30.71
CA HIS A 133 -2.20 33.85 31.97
C HIS A 133 -2.53 32.77 33.01
N ASN A 134 -3.24 31.72 32.60
CA ASN A 134 -3.69 30.68 33.55
C ASN A 134 -2.60 29.66 33.90
N LEU A 135 -1.51 29.56 33.13
CA LEU A 135 -0.32 28.77 33.52
C LEU A 135 0.36 29.30 34.80
N LEU A 136 0.15 30.58 35.12
CA LEU A 136 0.68 31.22 36.33
C LEU A 136 -0.21 31.03 37.57
N ASP A 137 -1.42 30.51 37.41
CA ASP A 137 -2.44 30.39 38.46
C ASP A 137 -2.59 28.94 38.99
N GLN A 138 -3.47 28.70 39.96
CA GLN A 138 -3.64 27.41 40.66
C GLN A 138 -4.28 26.29 39.81
N GLN A 139 -4.88 26.60 38.66
CA GLN A 139 -5.61 25.65 37.78
C GLN A 139 -4.71 24.97 36.72
N VAL A 140 -3.52 24.52 37.12
CA VAL A 140 -2.46 24.05 36.19
C VAL A 140 -2.90 22.86 35.31
N SER A 141 -3.70 21.93 35.84
CA SER A 141 -4.13 20.72 35.11
C SER A 141 -4.98 21.02 33.88
N GLY A 142 -6.02 21.86 34.03
CA GLY A 142 -6.93 22.21 32.94
C GLY A 142 -6.22 22.99 31.83
N VAL A 143 -5.31 23.88 32.19
CA VAL A 143 -4.55 24.70 31.23
C VAL A 143 -3.55 23.85 30.44
N LEU A 144 -2.85 22.91 31.10
CA LEU A 144 -1.98 21.95 30.42
C LEU A 144 -2.76 21.06 29.44
N PHE A 145 -3.99 20.68 29.77
CA PHE A 145 -4.85 19.93 28.87
C PHE A 145 -5.20 20.73 27.60
N VAL A 146 -5.61 21.99 27.75
CA VAL A 146 -5.87 22.89 26.61
C VAL A 146 -4.61 23.09 25.77
N LEU A 147 -3.46 23.35 26.42
CA LEU A 147 -2.19 23.54 25.74
C LEU A 147 -1.75 22.27 25.00
N ARG A 148 -1.99 21.07 25.54
CA ARG A 148 -1.71 19.82 24.84
C ARG A 148 -2.50 19.70 23.53
N ILE A 149 -3.78 20.04 23.52
CA ILE A 149 -4.62 20.03 22.30
C ILE A 149 -4.09 21.06 21.29
N LEU A 150 -3.78 22.26 21.76
CA LEU A 150 -3.24 23.34 20.94
C LEU A 150 -1.90 22.96 20.29
N SER A 151 -0.98 22.36 21.04
CA SER A 151 0.31 21.89 20.50
C SER A 151 0.13 20.66 19.58
N ARG A 152 -0.88 19.81 19.80
CA ARG A 152 -1.17 18.64 18.94
C ARG A 152 -1.59 19.06 17.53
N LYS A 153 -2.30 20.18 17.39
CA LYS A 153 -2.74 20.71 16.09
C LYS A 153 -1.60 20.80 15.08
N TYR A 154 -0.43 21.22 15.56
CA TYR A 154 0.75 21.45 14.74
C TYR A 154 1.74 20.29 14.78
N GLU A 155 1.38 19.13 15.35
CA GLU A 155 2.29 17.98 15.46
C GLU A 155 2.77 17.57 14.06
N CYS A 156 1.85 17.39 13.09
CA CYS A 156 2.15 16.94 11.72
C CYS A 156 1.94 18.02 10.62
N ARG A 157 2.04 19.31 10.95
CA ARG A 157 1.92 20.41 9.96
C ARG A 157 3.29 20.88 9.46
N LEU A 158 3.41 21.11 8.15
CA LEU A 158 4.63 21.55 7.45
C LEU A 158 4.60 23.05 7.15
N ASP A 159 5.78 23.61 6.86
CA ASP A 159 6.00 24.96 6.33
C ASP A 159 5.28 26.10 7.12
N GLU A 160 4.65 27.04 6.41
CA GLU A 160 4.06 28.26 6.97
C GLU A 160 2.95 27.97 8.00
N GLU A 161 2.24 26.83 7.88
CA GLU A 161 1.21 26.39 8.82
C GLU A 161 1.78 26.08 10.22
N ARG A 162 3.10 25.87 10.34
CA ARG A 162 3.77 25.59 11.61
C ARG A 162 4.14 26.86 12.40
N THR A 163 4.13 28.04 11.76
CA THR A 163 4.51 29.33 12.38
C THR A 163 3.90 29.57 13.77
N PRO A 164 2.60 29.28 14.02
CA PRO A 164 1.99 29.50 15.32
C PRO A 164 2.62 28.67 16.45
N VAL A 165 3.20 27.50 16.16
CA VAL A 165 3.85 26.65 17.18
C VAL A 165 5.08 27.33 17.79
N TYR A 166 5.82 28.11 17.00
CA TYR A 166 6.99 28.85 17.48
C TYR A 166 6.59 29.89 18.52
N HIS A 167 5.53 30.64 18.27
CA HIS A 167 4.97 31.59 19.23
C HIS A 167 4.43 30.91 20.49
N ILE A 168 3.78 29.75 20.35
CA ILE A 168 3.33 28.95 21.50
C ILE A 168 4.53 28.58 22.39
N VAL A 169 5.61 28.08 21.79
CA VAL A 169 6.83 27.68 22.50
C VAL A 169 7.49 28.88 23.20
N GLU A 170 7.60 30.02 22.51
CA GLU A 170 8.19 31.24 23.06
C GLU A 170 7.48 31.72 24.33
N GLU A 171 6.15 31.71 24.32
CA GLU A 171 5.32 32.26 25.39
C GLU A 171 5.10 31.28 26.56
N THR A 172 5.09 29.96 26.30
CA THR A 172 4.67 28.95 27.29
C THR A 172 5.83 28.16 27.91
N PHE A 173 6.91 27.86 27.18
CA PHE A 173 7.96 26.94 27.68
C PHE A 173 8.69 27.41 28.94
N PRO A 174 9.00 28.70 29.16
CA PRO A 174 9.61 29.15 30.42
C PRO A 174 8.73 28.83 31.64
N HIS A 175 7.40 28.97 31.49
CA HIS A 175 6.44 28.64 32.53
C HIS A 175 6.34 27.12 32.75
N LEU A 176 6.29 26.34 31.66
CA LEU A 176 6.28 24.88 31.74
C LEU A 176 7.54 24.34 32.43
N HIS A 177 8.70 24.91 32.14
CA HIS A 177 9.96 24.55 32.78
C HIS A 177 9.92 24.78 34.29
N SER A 178 9.46 25.97 34.72
CA SER A 178 9.32 26.31 36.14
C SER A 178 8.35 25.36 36.87
N ILE A 179 7.21 25.05 36.25
CA ILE A 179 6.23 24.10 36.77
C ILE A 179 6.88 22.71 36.89
N PHE A 180 7.54 22.23 35.84
CA PHE A 180 8.18 20.93 35.85
C PHE A 180 9.27 20.83 36.93
N ASN A 181 10.14 21.84 37.05
CA ASN A 181 11.16 21.88 38.10
C ASN A 181 10.55 21.81 39.51
N ARG A 182 9.47 22.55 39.77
CA ARG A 182 8.74 22.48 41.05
C ARG A 182 8.16 21.09 41.31
N LEU A 183 7.59 20.44 40.30
CA LEU A 183 7.01 19.09 40.42
C LEU A 183 8.07 18.02 40.70
N VAL A 184 9.26 18.14 40.09
CA VAL A 184 10.38 17.19 40.27
C VAL A 184 10.93 17.22 41.70
N GLN A 185 10.94 18.39 42.34
CA GLN A 185 11.46 18.58 43.70
C GLN A 185 10.57 17.99 44.80
N ILE A 186 9.36 17.51 44.48
CA ILE A 186 8.47 16.87 45.45
C ILE A 186 9.07 15.51 45.88
N ALA A 187 9.35 15.38 47.18
CA ALA A 187 9.99 14.19 47.74
C ALA A 187 9.13 12.92 47.61
N ASN A 188 7.82 13.02 47.89
CA ASN A 188 6.84 11.94 47.78
C ASN A 188 5.72 12.34 46.80
N PRO A 189 5.94 12.25 45.49
CA PRO A 189 5.00 12.75 44.49
C PRO A 189 3.81 11.78 44.33
N SER A 190 2.61 12.33 44.26
CA SER A 190 1.37 11.58 43.97
C SER A 190 1.30 11.16 42.50
N ILE A 191 0.31 10.34 42.15
CA ILE A 191 0.06 9.96 40.75
C ILE A 191 -0.33 11.17 39.89
N GLU A 192 -1.04 12.15 40.47
CA GLU A 192 -1.41 13.40 39.80
C GLU A 192 -0.19 14.20 39.36
N VAL A 193 0.90 14.19 40.15
CA VAL A 193 2.18 14.81 39.76
C VAL A 193 2.74 14.14 38.51
N ALA A 194 2.67 12.81 38.41
CA ALA A 194 3.11 12.08 37.22
C ALA A 194 2.24 12.43 35.99
N GLU A 195 0.93 12.61 36.17
CA GLU A 195 0.02 13.02 35.09
C GLU A 195 0.37 14.42 34.55
N LEU A 196 0.68 15.37 35.43
CA LEU A 196 1.10 16.72 35.04
C LEU A 196 2.43 16.70 34.30
N ILE A 197 3.44 15.97 34.83
CA ILE A 197 4.74 15.82 34.16
C ILE A 197 4.55 15.17 32.78
N LYS A 198 3.74 14.11 32.69
CA LYS A 198 3.42 13.45 31.41
C LYS A 198 2.80 14.42 30.42
N LEU A 199 1.87 15.28 30.84
CA LEU A 199 1.27 16.29 29.97
C LEU A 199 2.31 17.30 29.47
N ILE A 200 3.21 17.76 30.34
CA ILE A 200 4.33 18.65 29.96
C ILE A 200 5.25 17.96 28.93
N CYS A 201 5.63 16.71 29.15
CA CYS A 201 6.43 15.95 28.18
C CYS A 201 5.70 15.79 26.84
N LYS A 202 4.39 15.52 26.84
CA LYS A 202 3.60 15.42 25.61
C LYS A 202 3.51 16.76 24.85
N ILE A 203 3.38 17.88 25.57
CA ILE A 203 3.41 19.22 24.97
C ILE A 203 4.77 19.44 24.31
N PHE A 204 5.86 19.18 25.05
CA PHE A 204 7.23 19.30 24.55
C PHE A 204 7.44 18.47 23.27
N TRP A 205 7.04 17.19 23.30
CA TRP A 205 7.09 16.28 22.16
C TRP A 205 6.40 16.85 20.92
N SER A 206 5.18 17.36 21.08
CA SER A 206 4.38 17.86 19.95
C SER A 206 5.04 19.09 19.30
N SER A 207 5.65 19.94 20.12
CA SER A 207 6.38 21.11 19.66
C SER A 207 7.66 20.77 18.89
N ILE A 208 8.29 19.62 19.16
CA ILE A 208 9.54 19.20 18.50
C ILE A 208 9.37 18.09 17.46
N TYR A 209 8.13 17.66 17.18
CA TYR A 209 7.90 16.45 16.37
C TYR A 209 8.50 16.60 14.97
N LEU A 210 8.05 17.56 14.15
CA LEU A 210 8.57 17.77 12.79
C LEU A 210 9.74 18.73 12.67
N GLU A 211 10.00 19.59 13.66
CA GLU A 211 11.15 20.52 13.64
C GLU A 211 11.41 21.01 15.07
N ILE A 212 12.66 21.35 15.39
CA ILE A 212 13.04 21.93 16.68
C ILE A 212 12.84 23.46 16.65
N PRO A 213 11.98 24.02 17.52
CA PRO A 213 11.82 25.47 17.66
C PRO A 213 13.12 26.19 17.98
N LYS A 214 13.36 27.35 17.34
CA LYS A 214 14.63 28.11 17.46
C LYS A 214 15.07 28.40 18.90
N LYS A 215 14.10 28.65 19.79
CA LYS A 215 14.34 28.89 21.23
C LYS A 215 15.00 27.72 21.96
N LEU A 216 14.85 26.49 21.46
CA LEU A 216 15.49 25.30 22.01
C LEU A 216 16.92 25.10 21.52
N PHE A 217 17.42 25.87 20.55
CA PHE A 217 18.84 25.89 20.21
C PHE A 217 19.68 26.72 21.19
N ASP A 218 19.06 27.56 22.04
CA ASP A 218 19.77 28.24 23.13
C ASP A 218 20.32 27.19 24.12
N PRO A 219 21.65 27.09 24.31
CA PRO A 219 22.25 26.08 25.17
C PRO A 219 21.77 26.15 26.63
N ASN A 220 21.45 27.33 27.15
CA ASN A 220 20.97 27.48 28.54
C ASN A 220 19.55 26.93 28.69
N VAL A 221 18.68 27.26 27.73
CA VAL A 221 17.29 26.78 27.72
C VAL A 221 17.28 25.26 27.55
N PHE A 222 18.06 24.75 26.60
CA PHE A 222 18.16 23.32 26.35
C PHE A 222 18.70 22.55 27.56
N ASN A 223 19.80 23.03 28.16
CA ASN A 223 20.36 22.43 29.38
C ASN A 223 19.37 22.36 30.53
N ALA A 224 18.61 23.44 30.74
CA ALA A 224 17.64 23.50 31.81
C ALA A 224 16.55 22.42 31.66
N TRP A 225 16.09 22.15 30.44
CA TRP A 225 15.16 21.05 30.16
C TRP A 225 15.81 19.68 30.29
N LEU A 226 17.02 19.54 29.77
CA LEU A 226 17.73 18.27 29.81
C LEU A 226 17.98 17.78 31.25
N VAL A 227 18.40 18.67 32.14
CA VAL A 227 18.62 18.32 33.56
C VAL A 227 17.35 17.76 34.20
N LEU A 228 16.16 18.31 33.87
CA LEU A 228 14.90 17.80 34.39
C LEU A 228 14.57 16.40 33.83
N PHE A 229 14.81 16.18 32.54
CA PHE A 229 14.61 14.88 31.90
C PHE A 229 15.53 13.82 32.51
N LEU A 230 16.82 14.10 32.66
CA LEU A 230 17.78 13.18 33.26
C LEU A 230 17.45 12.88 34.72
N ASN A 231 17.10 13.89 35.52
CA ASN A 231 16.71 13.71 36.92
C ASN A 231 15.55 12.69 37.06
N ILE A 232 14.52 12.80 36.22
CA ILE A 232 13.38 11.86 36.26
C ILE A 232 13.77 10.47 35.77
N LEU A 233 14.64 10.34 34.76
CA LEU A 233 15.08 9.02 34.29
C LEU A 233 15.93 8.29 35.33
N GLU A 234 16.83 9.00 36.01
CA GLU A 234 17.69 8.44 37.07
C GLU A 234 16.92 8.15 38.36
N ARG A 235 15.85 8.90 38.66
CA ARG A 235 15.03 8.67 39.84
C ARG A 235 14.35 7.29 39.77
N PRO A 236 14.42 6.47 40.85
CA PRO A 236 13.68 5.22 40.90
C PRO A 236 12.18 5.49 40.86
N VAL A 237 11.45 4.62 40.17
CA VAL A 237 9.99 4.69 40.13
C VAL A 237 9.46 4.43 41.55
N PRO A 238 8.55 5.27 42.09
CA PRO A 238 7.98 5.02 43.41
C PRO A 238 7.37 3.61 43.51
N LEU A 239 7.47 2.95 44.66
CA LEU A 239 6.84 1.62 44.85
C LEU A 239 5.44 1.74 45.46
N VAL A 240 5.18 2.84 46.17
CA VAL A 240 3.90 3.09 46.84
C VAL A 240 2.81 3.39 45.80
N GLY A 241 1.74 2.59 45.80
CA GLY A 241 0.63 2.72 44.87
C GLY A 241 0.88 2.12 43.48
N GLN A 242 2.01 1.43 43.28
CA GLN A 242 2.27 0.71 42.04
C GLN A 242 1.41 -0.56 41.97
N PRO A 243 0.69 -0.81 40.85
CA PRO A 243 -0.07 -2.04 40.66
C PRO A 243 0.82 -3.28 40.76
N THR A 244 0.32 -4.35 41.39
CA THR A 244 0.99 -5.67 41.44
C THR A 244 0.86 -6.43 40.14
N ASP A 245 -0.28 -6.30 39.48
CA ASP A 245 -0.57 -6.87 38.16
C ASP A 245 0.35 -6.26 37.09
N PRO A 246 1.17 -7.08 36.37
CA PRO A 246 2.01 -6.64 35.27
C PRO A 246 1.25 -5.84 34.18
N GLU A 247 0.03 -6.25 33.85
CA GLU A 247 -0.78 -5.65 32.78
C GLU A 247 -1.26 -4.25 33.13
N ILE A 248 -1.57 -4.01 34.39
CA ILE A 248 -1.93 -2.67 34.88
C ILE A 248 -0.66 -1.86 35.15
N ARG A 249 0.41 -2.51 35.64
CA ARG A 249 1.69 -1.87 35.95
C ARG A 249 2.35 -1.23 34.74
N LYS A 250 2.26 -1.82 33.54
CA LYS A 250 2.77 -1.22 32.29
C LYS A 250 2.12 0.12 31.96
N SER A 251 0.87 0.30 32.37
CA SER A 251 0.07 1.50 32.15
C SER A 251 0.23 2.57 33.24
N TRP A 252 1.04 2.31 34.27
CA TRP A 252 1.18 3.23 35.39
C TRP A 252 1.85 4.55 34.99
N GLU A 253 1.40 5.66 35.59
CA GLU A 253 1.71 7.00 35.11
C GLU A 253 3.20 7.35 35.18
N TRP A 254 3.93 6.86 36.18
CA TRP A 254 5.38 7.06 36.26
C TRP A 254 6.16 6.36 35.13
N TRP A 255 5.72 5.16 34.73
CA TRP A 255 6.31 4.47 33.58
C TRP A 255 5.98 5.20 32.26
N LYS A 256 4.77 5.75 32.14
CA LYS A 256 4.39 6.61 31.01
C LYS A 256 5.27 7.86 30.94
N VAL A 257 5.60 8.49 32.07
CA VAL A 257 6.53 9.64 32.12
C VAL A 257 7.90 9.24 31.56
N LYS A 258 8.54 8.18 32.10
CA LYS A 258 9.85 7.71 31.60
C LYS A 258 9.80 7.39 30.10
N LYS A 259 8.75 6.70 29.63
CA LYS A 259 8.53 6.43 28.20
C LYS A 259 8.54 7.70 27.36
N TRP A 260 7.79 8.73 27.76
CA TRP A 260 7.73 9.99 27.01
C TRP A 260 9.07 10.73 27.00
N ILE A 261 9.81 10.70 28.10
CA ILE A 261 11.14 11.31 28.16
C ILE A 261 12.11 10.57 27.23
N VAL A 262 12.14 9.23 27.26
CA VAL A 262 12.97 8.44 26.33
C VAL A 262 12.59 8.75 24.87
N ARG A 263 11.29 8.84 24.53
CA ARG A 263 10.85 9.26 23.18
C ARG A 263 11.43 10.62 22.79
N ILE A 264 11.34 11.62 23.66
CA ILE A 264 11.88 12.96 23.43
C ILE A 264 13.39 12.88 23.17
N LEU A 265 14.15 12.17 24.01
CA LEU A 265 15.60 12.03 23.85
C LEU A 265 15.97 11.32 22.53
N ASN A 266 15.25 10.28 22.15
CA ASN A 266 15.44 9.59 20.88
C ASN A 266 15.19 10.52 19.70
N ARG A 267 14.09 11.29 19.73
CA ARG A 267 13.74 12.25 18.66
C ARG A 267 14.78 13.34 18.54
N LEU A 268 15.20 13.96 19.65
CA LEU A 268 16.28 14.94 19.65
C LEU A 268 17.57 14.34 19.05
N SER A 269 17.90 13.11 19.40
CA SER A 269 19.12 12.45 18.90
C SER A 269 19.08 12.08 17.41
N LEU A 270 17.89 11.92 16.82
CA LEU A 270 17.71 11.76 15.38
C LEU A 270 17.94 13.11 14.68
N TRP A 271 17.31 14.18 15.17
CA TRP A 271 17.47 15.54 14.65
C TRP A 271 18.92 16.02 14.70
N PHE A 272 19.58 15.87 15.85
CA PHE A 272 20.99 16.24 15.99
C PHE A 272 21.95 15.15 15.49
N GLY A 273 21.42 14.06 14.93
CA GLY A 273 22.19 12.87 14.56
C GLY A 273 22.49 12.73 13.08
N ASP A 274 21.70 13.36 12.22
CA ASP A 274 21.85 13.32 10.78
C ASP A 274 22.12 14.73 10.24
N VAL A 275 23.41 15.02 10.02
CA VAL A 275 23.90 16.33 9.52
C VAL A 275 23.27 16.69 8.17
N LYS A 276 22.71 15.71 7.44
CA LYS A 276 22.06 15.93 6.14
C LYS A 276 20.63 16.48 6.27
N LEU A 277 19.99 16.35 7.43
CA LEU A 277 18.65 16.87 7.69
C LEU A 277 18.74 18.31 8.25
N GLN A 278 19.01 19.25 7.33
CA GLN A 278 18.60 20.66 7.39
C GLN A 278 18.83 21.46 8.71
N THR A 279 20.02 21.38 9.33
CA THR A 279 20.45 22.44 10.26
C THR A 279 21.81 23.01 9.84
N PRO A 280 22.07 24.33 10.04
CA PRO A 280 23.36 24.92 9.76
C PRO A 280 24.44 24.21 10.59
N ASP A 281 25.47 23.69 9.90
CA ASP A 281 26.44 22.68 10.34
C ASP A 281 27.08 22.83 11.75
N ASN A 282 26.97 23.99 12.42
CA ASN A 282 27.63 24.24 13.71
C ASN A 282 26.80 23.85 14.96
N GLU A 283 25.46 23.96 14.92
CA GLU A 283 24.63 23.81 16.13
C GLU A 283 24.41 22.32 16.48
N ALA A 284 24.16 21.48 15.48
CA ALA A 284 23.98 20.04 15.66
C ALA A 284 25.27 19.34 16.12
N GLN A 285 26.43 19.75 15.59
CA GLN A 285 27.73 19.23 16.01
C GLN A 285 28.04 19.57 17.47
N THR A 286 27.84 20.83 17.86
CA THR A 286 28.04 21.30 19.24
C THR A 286 27.11 20.57 20.22
N PHE A 287 25.88 20.27 19.80
CA PHE A 287 24.93 19.51 20.59
C PHE A 287 25.37 18.06 20.80
N GLN A 288 25.84 17.41 19.73
CA GLN A 288 26.29 16.02 19.77
C GLN A 288 27.49 15.83 20.70
N GLU A 289 28.44 16.77 20.69
CA GLU A 289 29.64 16.73 21.54
C GLU A 289 29.30 16.89 23.03
N ASN A 290 28.30 17.70 23.37
CA ASN A 290 27.99 18.04 24.77
C ASN A 290 26.93 17.15 25.43
N TYR A 291 25.98 16.58 24.68
CA TYR A 291 24.80 15.92 25.26
C TYR A 291 24.64 14.44 24.93
N ALA A 292 25.16 13.98 23.79
CA ALA A 292 24.93 12.60 23.34
C ALA A 292 25.48 11.55 24.32
N GLY A 293 26.65 11.82 24.92
CA GLY A 293 27.24 10.92 25.93
C GLY A 293 26.39 10.77 27.18
N ASN A 294 25.77 11.86 27.67
CA ASN A 294 24.90 11.83 28.84
C ASN A 294 23.61 11.05 28.58
N PHE A 295 23.03 11.19 27.37
CA PHE A 295 21.86 10.41 26.99
C PHE A 295 22.24 8.94 26.95
N PHE A 296 23.36 8.61 26.31
CA PHE A 296 23.85 7.25 26.19
C PHE A 296 24.05 6.56 27.53
N GLU A 297 24.75 7.21 28.48
CA GLU A 297 24.93 6.67 29.83
C GLU A 297 23.61 6.47 30.58
N CYS A 298 22.65 7.41 30.45
CA CYS A 298 21.34 7.28 31.07
C CYS A 298 20.57 6.06 30.54
N HIS A 299 20.59 5.84 29.23
CA HIS A 299 19.98 4.68 28.57
C HIS A 299 20.61 3.37 29.05
N LEU A 300 21.94 3.31 29.16
CA LEU A 300 22.64 2.13 29.69
C LEU A 300 22.28 1.86 31.16
N ASN A 301 22.17 2.90 31.99
CA ASN A 301 21.79 2.75 33.39
C ASN A 301 20.35 2.22 33.55
N LEU A 302 19.43 2.65 32.68
CA LEU A 302 18.07 2.13 32.64
C LEU A 302 18.03 0.64 32.28
N LEU A 303 18.82 0.20 31.29
CA LEU A 303 18.89 -1.23 30.93
C LEU A 303 19.54 -2.08 32.01
N ASN A 304 20.49 -1.54 32.78
CA ASN A 304 21.15 -2.30 33.85
C ASN A 304 20.17 -2.78 34.94
N VAL A 305 18.97 -2.20 35.02
CA VAL A 305 17.87 -2.68 35.87
C VAL A 305 17.46 -4.12 35.49
N LEU A 306 17.47 -4.47 34.20
CA LEU A 306 17.12 -5.81 33.72
C LEU A 306 18.12 -6.88 34.19
N ARG A 307 19.40 -6.52 34.31
CA ARG A 307 20.45 -7.41 34.83
C ARG A 307 20.17 -7.86 36.26
N GLY A 308 19.57 -6.99 37.07
CA GLY A 308 19.19 -7.30 38.45
C GLY A 308 17.90 -8.09 38.60
N GLY A 309 17.23 -8.47 37.49
CA GLY A 309 15.91 -9.10 37.51
C GLY A 309 14.77 -8.13 37.88
N CYS A 310 15.03 -6.83 37.85
CA CYS A 310 14.03 -5.81 38.16
C CYS A 310 13.15 -5.50 36.94
N TYR A 311 11.90 -5.11 37.20
CA TYR A 311 10.91 -4.84 36.16
C TYR A 311 11.20 -3.53 35.39
N LEU A 312 11.22 -3.62 34.06
CA LEU A 312 11.24 -2.49 33.13
C LEU A 312 10.15 -2.74 32.06
N PRO A 313 9.24 -1.78 31.79
CA PRO A 313 8.20 -2.00 30.78
C PRO A 313 8.77 -2.18 29.38
N ASP A 314 8.18 -3.11 28.63
CA ASP A 314 8.59 -3.49 27.28
C ASP A 314 8.81 -2.30 26.35
N ARG A 315 7.85 -1.36 26.31
CA ARG A 315 7.94 -0.17 25.47
C ARG A 315 9.12 0.73 25.82
N VAL A 316 9.52 0.79 27.09
CA VAL A 316 10.71 1.56 27.52
C VAL A 316 11.96 0.81 27.10
N THR A 317 12.03 -0.50 27.34
CA THR A 317 13.15 -1.36 26.90
C THR A 317 13.37 -1.24 25.39
N HIS A 318 12.32 -1.38 24.59
CA HIS A 318 12.35 -1.24 23.14
C HIS A 318 12.92 0.12 22.72
N LEU A 319 12.38 1.23 23.22
CA LEU A 319 12.84 2.57 22.84
C LEU A 319 14.31 2.81 23.20
N VAL A 320 14.74 2.27 24.35
CA VAL A 320 16.13 2.37 24.78
C VAL A 320 17.05 1.56 23.86
N LEU A 321 16.68 0.33 23.51
CA LEU A 321 17.43 -0.51 22.59
C LEU A 321 17.47 0.05 21.17
N GLN A 322 16.37 0.65 20.69
CA GLN A 322 16.31 1.35 19.42
C GLN A 322 17.33 2.50 19.37
N TYR A 323 17.42 3.29 20.45
CA TYR A 323 18.41 4.36 20.57
C TYR A 323 19.85 3.84 20.53
N LEU A 324 20.14 2.78 21.27
CA LEU A 324 21.46 2.17 21.27
C LEU A 324 21.83 1.62 19.89
N SER A 325 20.89 0.95 19.21
CA SER A 325 21.07 0.42 17.86
C SER A 325 21.44 1.53 16.87
N ASN A 326 20.69 2.64 16.87
CA ASN A 326 20.99 3.80 16.04
C ASN A 326 22.36 4.43 16.37
N SER A 327 22.79 4.33 17.64
CA SER A 327 24.04 4.91 18.12
C SER A 327 25.29 4.09 17.75
N ILE A 328 25.18 2.78 17.48
CA ILE A 328 26.31 1.90 17.09
C ILE A 328 27.02 2.41 15.82
N SER A 329 26.25 2.98 14.90
CA SER A 329 26.76 3.55 13.65
C SER A 329 27.75 4.70 13.90
N LYS A 330 27.58 5.46 14.98
CA LYS A 330 28.37 6.64 15.34
C LYS A 330 29.62 6.24 16.13
N SER A 331 30.81 6.54 15.63
CA SER A 331 32.09 6.12 16.24
C SER A 331 32.27 6.58 17.69
N ASN A 332 31.92 7.84 18.01
CA ASN A 332 32.07 8.37 19.38
C ASN A 332 31.17 7.63 20.39
N MET A 333 29.95 7.28 20.00
CA MET A 333 29.02 6.54 20.87
C MET A 333 29.44 5.07 21.01
N TYR A 334 29.96 4.46 19.95
CA TYR A 334 30.49 3.10 20.02
C TYR A 334 31.69 2.99 20.98
N ILE A 335 32.57 4.00 21.04
CA ILE A 335 33.68 4.05 22.00
C ILE A 335 33.15 4.06 23.44
N LEU A 336 32.05 4.77 23.72
CA LEU A 336 31.39 4.76 25.04
C LEU A 336 30.73 3.40 25.36
N LEU A 337 30.19 2.71 24.36
CA LEU A 337 29.58 1.39 24.53
C LEU A 337 30.61 0.30 24.79
N GLN A 338 31.77 0.36 24.15
CA GLN A 338 32.75 -0.72 24.10
C GLN A 338 33.12 -1.33 25.46
N PRO A 339 33.34 -0.56 26.56
CA PRO A 339 33.66 -1.11 27.88
C PRO A 339 32.54 -1.95 28.50
N ARG A 340 31.27 -1.70 28.14
CA ARG A 340 30.09 -2.40 28.67
C ARG A 340 29.40 -3.28 27.62
N LEU A 341 29.92 -3.32 26.40
CA LEU A 341 29.30 -4.03 25.27
C LEU A 341 29.09 -5.51 25.57
N ASP A 342 30.07 -6.18 26.17
CA ASP A 342 29.97 -7.62 26.48
C ASP A 342 28.85 -7.86 27.53
N ILE A 343 28.69 -6.98 28.53
CA ILE A 343 27.58 -7.07 29.50
C ILE A 343 26.23 -6.82 28.82
N VAL A 344 26.13 -5.78 27.99
CA VAL A 344 24.89 -5.47 27.27
C VAL A 344 24.52 -6.63 26.34
N LEU A 345 25.47 -7.14 25.57
CA LEU A 345 25.23 -8.19 24.58
C LEU A 345 24.84 -9.53 25.23
N PHE A 346 25.56 -9.96 26.27
CA PHE A 346 25.39 -11.30 26.84
C PHE A 346 24.44 -11.36 28.03
N GLU A 347 24.36 -10.31 28.85
CA GLU A 347 23.53 -10.29 30.08
C GLU A 347 22.20 -9.56 29.91
N ILE A 348 21.98 -8.83 28.81
CA ILE A 348 20.74 -8.08 28.55
C ILE A 348 20.11 -8.49 27.21
N ILE A 349 20.82 -8.31 26.10
CA ILE A 349 20.31 -8.56 24.75
C ILE A 349 19.98 -10.04 24.56
N PHE A 350 20.92 -10.95 24.86
CA PHE A 350 20.69 -12.38 24.67
C PHE A 350 19.52 -12.94 25.51
N PRO A 351 19.38 -12.63 26.81
CA PRO A 351 18.20 -13.02 27.58
C PRO A 351 16.87 -12.51 27.02
N LEU A 352 16.84 -11.28 26.46
CA LEU A 352 15.64 -10.73 25.80
C LEU A 352 15.29 -11.46 24.49
N MET A 353 16.27 -12.12 23.86
CA MET A 353 16.06 -12.95 22.66
C MET A 353 15.56 -14.36 22.97
N CYS A 354 15.69 -14.81 24.22
CA CYS A 354 15.27 -16.14 24.66
C CYS A 354 13.77 -16.21 24.91
N PHE A 355 13.20 -17.40 24.72
CA PHE A 355 11.83 -17.72 25.12
C PHE A 355 11.63 -17.46 26.62
N ASN A 356 10.65 -16.63 26.99
CA ASN A 356 10.46 -16.13 28.35
C ASN A 356 9.20 -16.70 29.04
N ASP A 357 8.93 -16.28 30.28
CA ASP A 357 7.76 -16.78 31.05
C ASP A 357 6.41 -16.33 30.48
N ASN A 358 6.34 -15.13 29.91
CA ASN A 358 5.11 -14.65 29.25
C ASN A 358 4.86 -15.45 27.97
N ASP A 359 5.91 -15.77 27.21
CA ASP A 359 5.81 -16.64 26.02
C ASP A 359 5.31 -18.03 26.42
N GLN A 360 5.83 -18.61 27.51
CA GLN A 360 5.37 -19.92 28.02
C GLN A 360 3.90 -19.88 28.42
N LYS A 361 3.50 -18.84 29.15
CA LYS A 361 2.12 -18.68 29.60
C LYS A 361 1.18 -18.57 28.41
N LEU A 362 1.54 -17.78 27.41
CA LEU A 362 0.73 -17.61 26.22
C LEU A 362 0.68 -18.90 25.39
N TRP A 363 1.81 -19.60 25.26
CA TRP A 363 1.88 -20.90 24.59
C TRP A 363 0.95 -21.95 25.22
N GLU A 364 0.80 -21.96 26.55
CA GLU A 364 -0.05 -22.93 27.27
C GLU A 364 -1.52 -22.52 27.34
N GLU A 365 -1.79 -21.23 27.60
CA GLU A 365 -3.14 -20.73 27.85
C GLU A 365 -3.88 -20.32 26.56
N ASP A 366 -3.18 -19.73 25.59
CA ASP A 366 -3.75 -19.24 24.33
C ASP A 366 -2.72 -19.29 23.17
N PRO A 367 -2.52 -20.47 22.55
CA PRO A 367 -1.61 -20.64 21.42
C PRO A 367 -1.97 -19.79 20.20
N HIS A 368 -3.25 -19.43 20.03
CA HIS A 368 -3.70 -18.60 18.91
C HIS A 368 -3.16 -17.17 19.06
N GLU A 369 -3.29 -16.60 20.26
CA GLU A 369 -2.73 -15.29 20.56
C GLU A 369 -1.19 -15.30 20.49
N TYR A 370 -0.53 -16.40 20.89
CA TYR A 370 0.93 -16.53 20.71
C TYR A 370 1.35 -16.39 19.25
N VAL A 371 0.66 -17.08 18.34
CA VAL A 371 0.93 -16.98 16.91
C VAL A 371 0.61 -15.58 16.40
N ARG A 372 -0.55 -15.02 16.76
CA ARG A 372 -0.95 -13.67 16.33
C ARG A 372 0.13 -12.64 16.70
N LYS A 373 0.57 -12.62 17.96
CA LYS A 373 1.62 -11.70 18.44
C LYS A 373 2.98 -11.88 17.78
N SER A 374 3.32 -13.12 17.40
CA SER A 374 4.62 -13.43 16.80
C SER A 374 4.75 -12.92 15.35
N TYR A 375 3.62 -12.72 14.67
CA TYR A 375 3.55 -12.32 13.26
C TYR A 375 2.92 -10.93 13.04
N ASP A 376 2.44 -10.29 14.11
CA ASP A 376 1.91 -8.92 14.10
C ASP A 376 3.05 -7.90 14.01
N VAL A 377 3.10 -7.18 12.89
CA VAL A 377 4.14 -6.17 12.59
C VAL A 377 4.11 -5.01 13.60
N ILE A 378 2.93 -4.64 14.10
CA ILE A 378 2.74 -3.54 15.05
C ILE A 378 3.23 -3.99 16.43
N GLU A 379 2.91 -5.21 16.85
CA GLU A 379 3.43 -5.77 18.10
C GLU A 379 4.96 -5.99 18.04
N ASP A 380 5.51 -6.51 16.92
CA ASP A 380 6.96 -6.65 16.73
C ASP A 380 7.66 -5.29 16.83
N SER A 381 7.05 -4.25 16.25
CA SER A 381 7.55 -2.86 16.30
C SER A 381 7.67 -2.30 17.71
N TYR A 382 7.07 -2.91 18.73
CA TYR A 382 7.13 -2.47 20.13
C TYR A 382 7.76 -3.50 21.07
N SER A 383 8.14 -4.66 20.56
CA SER A 383 8.68 -5.78 21.32
C SER A 383 10.14 -5.55 21.75
N PRO A 384 10.51 -5.90 23.00
CA PRO A 384 11.90 -5.95 23.43
C PRO A 384 12.71 -7.02 22.68
N ARG A 385 12.08 -8.13 22.30
CA ARG A 385 12.72 -9.23 21.55
C ARG A 385 13.13 -8.76 20.16
N ALA A 386 12.25 -8.03 19.47
CA ALA A 386 12.53 -7.38 18.19
C ALA A 386 13.65 -6.35 18.31
N ALA A 387 13.58 -5.47 19.31
CA ALA A 387 14.63 -4.46 19.51
C ALA A 387 16.00 -5.07 19.84
N ALA A 388 16.04 -6.22 20.53
CA ALA A 388 17.26 -6.99 20.78
C ALA A 388 17.81 -7.62 19.47
N ARG A 389 16.94 -8.21 18.65
CA ARG A 389 17.27 -8.70 17.29
C ARG A 389 17.89 -7.59 16.43
N ASP A 390 17.25 -6.43 16.41
CA ASP A 390 17.69 -5.29 15.60
C ASP A 390 19.04 -4.75 16.09
N PHE A 391 19.27 -4.71 17.40
CA PHE A 391 20.55 -4.34 17.99
C PHE A 391 21.69 -5.27 17.56
N VAL A 392 21.49 -6.59 17.62
CA VAL A 392 22.49 -7.59 17.19
C VAL A 392 22.79 -7.45 15.70
N THR A 393 21.73 -7.30 14.89
CA THR A 393 21.83 -7.11 13.44
C THR A 393 22.65 -5.86 13.11
N GLU A 394 22.36 -4.73 13.75
CA GLU A 394 23.08 -3.47 13.52
C GLU A 394 24.53 -3.52 14.03
N LEU A 395 24.77 -4.17 15.18
CA LEU A 395 26.10 -4.39 15.73
C LEU A 395 26.99 -5.18 14.77
N VAL A 396 26.45 -6.27 14.21
CA VAL A 396 27.18 -7.12 13.25
C VAL A 396 27.34 -6.40 11.91
N ARG A 397 26.32 -5.69 11.44
CA ARG A 397 26.36 -4.94 10.17
C ARG A 397 27.42 -3.84 10.19
N LYS A 398 27.50 -3.04 11.25
CA LYS A 398 28.41 -1.88 11.32
C LYS A 398 29.75 -2.16 11.98
N ARG A 399 29.81 -3.10 12.94
CA ARG A 399 31.00 -3.37 13.79
C ARG A 399 31.32 -4.86 13.88
N GLY A 400 31.04 -5.64 12.82
CA GLY A 400 31.06 -7.11 12.84
C GLY A 400 32.42 -7.79 13.04
N ILE A 401 33.54 -7.19 12.59
CA ILE A 401 34.85 -7.89 12.51
C ILE A 401 35.25 -8.61 13.81
N LYS A 402 35.04 -7.97 14.97
CA LYS A 402 35.33 -8.57 16.28
C LYS A 402 34.08 -9.09 16.99
N ASN A 403 32.96 -8.38 16.85
CA ASN A 403 31.76 -8.65 17.63
C ASN A 403 31.02 -9.90 17.15
N LEU A 404 31.03 -10.19 15.84
CA LEU A 404 30.44 -11.41 15.30
C LEU A 404 31.13 -12.65 15.88
N GLN A 405 32.47 -12.68 15.85
CA GLN A 405 33.22 -13.82 16.40
C GLN A 405 32.95 -14.02 17.89
N LYS A 406 32.98 -12.93 18.69
CA LYS A 406 32.66 -12.99 20.11
C LYS A 406 31.25 -13.56 20.35
N PHE A 407 30.27 -13.08 19.60
CA PHE A 407 28.88 -13.50 19.75
C PHE A 407 28.70 -14.97 19.34
N MET A 408 29.27 -15.39 18.21
CA MET A 408 29.21 -16.78 17.76
C MET A 408 29.88 -17.74 18.74
N LEU A 409 31.04 -17.38 19.33
CA LEU A 409 31.69 -18.20 20.37
C LEU A 409 30.79 -18.39 21.60
N PHE A 410 30.05 -17.34 21.99
CA PHE A 410 29.07 -17.44 23.08
C PHE A 410 27.90 -18.36 22.71
N ILE A 411 27.41 -18.32 21.47
CA ILE A 411 26.36 -19.23 20.99
C ILE A 411 26.84 -20.69 20.97
N VAL A 412 28.06 -20.97 20.52
CA VAL A 412 28.64 -22.32 20.53
C VAL A 412 28.75 -22.86 21.96
N GLU A 413 29.15 -22.01 22.92
CA GLU A 413 29.22 -22.38 24.33
C GLU A 413 27.83 -22.74 24.89
N ILE A 414 26.75 -22.08 24.46
CA ILE A 414 25.38 -22.44 24.83
C ILE A 414 25.01 -23.81 24.26
N PHE A 415 25.34 -24.10 23.00
CA PHE A 415 25.09 -25.41 22.42
C PHE A 415 25.83 -26.53 23.16
N LYS A 416 27.10 -26.29 23.51
CA LYS A 416 27.89 -27.23 24.30
C LYS A 416 27.25 -27.52 25.67
N ARG A 417 26.84 -26.48 26.39
CA ARG A 417 26.14 -26.63 27.69
C ARG A 417 24.82 -27.38 27.55
N TYR A 418 24.10 -27.16 26.45
CA TYR A 418 22.85 -27.85 26.18
C TYR A 418 23.05 -29.36 25.91
N GLU A 419 24.14 -29.73 25.24
CA GLU A 419 24.50 -31.12 24.97
C GLU A 419 25.01 -31.85 26.23
N GLU A 420 25.79 -31.16 27.06
CA GLU A 420 26.34 -31.72 28.31
C GLU A 420 25.29 -31.84 29.43
N ALA A 421 24.20 -31.09 29.36
CA ALA A 421 23.15 -31.08 30.38
C ALA A 421 22.28 -32.34 30.36
N ALA A 422 21.97 -32.87 31.54
CA ALA A 422 20.98 -33.94 31.71
C ALA A 422 19.60 -33.49 31.23
N PRO A 423 18.74 -34.39 30.70
CA PRO A 423 17.42 -34.04 30.14
C PRO A 423 16.55 -33.15 31.04
N GLU A 424 16.61 -33.35 32.35
CA GLU A 424 15.83 -32.59 33.34
C GLU A 424 16.29 -31.13 33.52
N TYR A 425 17.56 -30.84 33.24
CA TYR A 425 18.19 -29.53 33.42
C TYR A 425 18.63 -28.91 32.09
N LYS A 426 18.13 -29.42 30.96
CA LYS A 426 18.46 -28.88 29.66
C LYS A 426 18.01 -27.42 29.54
N PRO A 427 18.89 -26.48 29.16
CA PRO A 427 18.55 -25.07 29.04
C PRO A 427 17.78 -24.77 27.75
N TYR A 428 16.57 -25.33 27.61
CA TYR A 428 15.74 -25.24 26.39
C TYR A 428 15.52 -23.79 25.92
N ARG A 429 15.23 -22.88 26.85
CA ARG A 429 15.02 -21.45 26.54
C ARG A 429 16.27 -20.75 25.98
N GLN A 430 17.45 -21.10 26.48
CA GLN A 430 18.71 -20.53 25.97
C GLN A 430 19.04 -21.14 24.60
N LYS A 431 18.72 -22.42 24.39
CA LYS A 431 18.84 -23.07 23.07
C LYS A 431 17.93 -22.38 22.04
N ASP A 432 16.69 -22.06 22.39
CA ASP A 432 15.77 -21.27 21.53
C ASP A 432 16.37 -19.91 21.16
N GLY A 433 16.82 -19.14 22.16
CA GLY A 433 17.44 -17.84 21.92
C GLY A 433 18.71 -17.92 21.06
N ALA A 434 19.50 -18.98 21.22
CA ALA A 434 20.67 -19.25 20.41
C ALA A 434 20.33 -19.56 18.95
N LEU A 435 19.30 -20.38 18.70
CA LEU A 435 18.80 -20.65 17.35
C LEU A 435 18.20 -19.37 16.72
N PHE A 436 17.44 -18.59 17.49
CA PHE A 436 16.89 -17.31 17.05
C PHE A 436 17.99 -16.32 16.64
N ALA A 437 19.08 -16.25 17.40
CA ALA A 437 20.24 -15.43 17.07
C ALA A 437 20.92 -15.85 15.75
N ILE A 438 21.06 -17.16 15.50
CA ILE A 438 21.63 -17.66 14.24
C ILE A 438 20.70 -17.38 13.05
N GLY A 439 19.39 -17.58 13.20
CA GLY A 439 18.42 -17.24 12.15
C GLY A 439 18.42 -15.74 11.85
N THR A 440 18.45 -14.89 12.88
CA THR A 440 18.55 -13.42 12.74
C THR A 440 19.77 -13.00 11.91
N LEU A 441 20.90 -13.69 12.09
CA LEU A 441 22.17 -13.38 11.41
C LEU A 441 22.35 -14.13 10.08
N CYS A 442 21.30 -14.79 9.58
CA CYS A 442 21.32 -15.62 8.37
C CYS A 442 21.92 -14.89 7.15
N TYR A 443 21.49 -13.65 6.89
CA TYR A 443 22.01 -12.82 5.79
C TYR A 443 23.53 -12.60 5.88
N LYS A 444 24.12 -12.57 7.07
CA LYS A 444 25.56 -12.36 7.24
C LYS A 444 26.33 -13.68 7.23
N LEU A 445 25.80 -14.70 7.90
CA LEU A 445 26.45 -16.00 8.05
C LEU A 445 26.57 -16.75 6.73
N LYS A 446 25.56 -16.64 5.84
CA LYS A 446 25.59 -17.23 4.48
C LYS A 446 26.73 -16.70 3.59
N HIS A 447 27.32 -15.56 3.93
CA HIS A 447 28.34 -14.89 3.11
C HIS A 447 29.70 -14.72 3.81
N THR A 448 29.88 -15.23 5.04
CA THR A 448 31.11 -15.01 5.82
C THR A 448 31.80 -16.33 6.18
N GLU A 449 33.04 -16.53 5.73
CA GLU A 449 33.87 -17.67 6.15
C GLU A 449 34.47 -17.47 7.55
N PRO A 450 34.72 -18.54 8.34
CA PRO A 450 34.45 -19.96 8.04
C PRO A 450 32.98 -20.37 8.26
N TYR A 451 32.14 -19.48 8.79
CA TYR A 451 30.77 -19.83 9.20
C TYR A 451 29.95 -20.43 8.07
N LYS A 452 30.03 -19.85 6.86
CA LYS A 452 29.33 -20.33 5.67
C LYS A 452 29.56 -21.83 5.43
N SER A 453 30.81 -22.28 5.52
CA SER A 453 31.18 -23.68 5.31
C SER A 453 30.63 -24.62 6.40
N ASP A 454 30.51 -24.12 7.63
CA ASP A 454 30.05 -24.90 8.79
C ASP A 454 28.52 -24.87 8.99
N LEU A 455 27.77 -24.04 8.23
CA LEU A 455 26.32 -23.88 8.41
C LEU A 455 25.54 -25.19 8.22
N GLU A 456 25.88 -25.99 7.21
CA GLU A 456 25.20 -27.28 6.98
C GLU A 456 25.43 -28.22 8.16
N LEU A 457 26.66 -28.30 8.68
CA LEU A 457 27.00 -29.11 9.84
C LEU A 457 26.24 -28.64 11.09
N MET A 458 26.13 -27.32 11.28
CA MET A 458 25.38 -26.70 12.37
C MET A 458 23.89 -27.08 12.31
N LEU A 459 23.25 -27.05 11.13
CA LEU A 459 21.86 -27.48 10.96
C LEU A 459 21.70 -28.97 11.35
N VAL A 460 22.59 -29.83 10.84
CA VAL A 460 22.53 -31.28 11.10
C VAL A 460 22.74 -31.60 12.58
N GLN A 461 23.69 -30.94 13.25
CA GLN A 461 24.05 -31.24 14.63
C GLN A 461 23.09 -30.61 15.64
N HIS A 462 22.62 -29.39 15.39
CA HIS A 462 21.97 -28.57 16.41
C HIS A 462 20.53 -28.18 16.10
N VAL A 463 20.05 -28.37 14.86
CA VAL A 463 18.66 -28.06 14.46
C VAL A 463 17.86 -29.33 14.21
N PHE A 464 18.37 -30.26 13.39
CA PHE A 464 17.63 -31.46 13.01
C PHE A 464 17.16 -32.32 14.21
N PRO A 465 17.96 -32.52 15.27
CA PRO A 465 17.50 -33.27 16.45
C PRO A 465 16.32 -32.60 17.18
N GLU A 466 16.19 -31.28 17.07
CA GLU A 466 15.18 -30.52 17.82
C GLU A 466 13.77 -30.70 17.25
N PHE A 467 13.61 -31.16 16.00
CA PHE A 467 12.29 -31.53 15.45
C PHE A 467 11.62 -32.69 16.21
N SER A 468 12.39 -33.49 16.95
CA SER A 468 11.88 -34.57 17.82
C SER A 468 11.93 -34.20 19.30
N CYS A 469 12.18 -32.93 19.64
CA CYS A 469 12.26 -32.47 21.02
C CYS A 469 10.88 -32.54 21.69
N PRO A 470 10.79 -32.97 22.97
CA PRO A 470 9.52 -32.96 23.70
C PRO A 470 8.94 -31.55 23.88
N VAL A 471 9.77 -30.51 23.75
CA VAL A 471 9.39 -29.12 24.00
C VAL A 471 8.94 -28.45 22.69
N GLY A 472 7.68 -28.02 22.64
CA GLY A 472 7.05 -27.45 21.43
C GLY A 472 7.75 -26.21 20.87
N HIS A 473 8.14 -25.25 21.71
CA HIS A 473 8.79 -24.02 21.23
C HIS A 473 10.11 -24.28 20.49
N LEU A 474 10.86 -25.33 20.86
CA LEU A 474 12.07 -25.72 20.11
C LEU A 474 11.76 -26.39 18.79
N ARG A 475 10.67 -27.18 18.69
CA ARG A 475 10.22 -27.74 17.41
C ARG A 475 9.82 -26.62 16.44
N ALA A 476 9.06 -25.63 16.92
CA ALA A 476 8.69 -24.45 16.14
C ALA A 476 9.93 -23.68 15.68
N LYS A 477 10.88 -23.42 16.61
CA LYS A 477 12.13 -22.74 16.27
C LYS A 477 12.99 -23.50 15.26
N ALA A 478 13.00 -24.83 15.35
CA ALA A 478 13.69 -25.70 14.40
C ALA A 478 13.09 -25.61 12.99
N ALA A 479 11.76 -25.57 12.88
CA ALA A 479 11.08 -25.36 11.61
C ALA A 479 11.43 -23.98 11.01
N TRP A 480 11.31 -22.92 11.82
CA TRP A 480 11.64 -21.56 11.40
C TRP A 480 13.09 -21.42 10.89
N ILE A 481 14.08 -21.88 11.66
CA ILE A 481 15.50 -21.77 11.25
C ILE A 481 15.81 -22.65 10.04
N ALA A 482 15.17 -23.81 9.90
CA ALA A 482 15.33 -24.63 8.69
C ALA A 482 14.83 -23.88 7.45
N GLY A 483 13.69 -23.18 7.56
CA GLY A 483 13.16 -22.33 6.50
C GLY A 483 14.10 -21.18 6.13
N GLU A 484 14.69 -20.49 7.11
CA GLU A 484 15.66 -19.40 6.90
C GLU A 484 16.89 -19.84 6.07
N TYR A 485 17.32 -21.09 6.25
CA TYR A 485 18.47 -21.66 5.55
C TYR A 485 18.10 -22.59 4.38
N ALA A 486 16.85 -22.62 3.94
CA ALA A 486 16.41 -23.48 2.84
C ALA A 486 17.19 -23.26 1.52
N HIS A 487 17.57 -22.01 1.22
CA HIS A 487 18.37 -21.65 0.04
C HIS A 487 19.89 -21.86 0.20
N LEU A 488 20.35 -22.54 1.26
CA LEU A 488 21.77 -22.89 1.39
C LEU A 488 22.16 -23.88 0.28
N ASN A 489 23.38 -23.78 -0.23
CA ASN A 489 23.93 -24.82 -1.11
C ASN A 489 24.35 -26.02 -0.26
N PHE A 490 23.42 -26.96 -0.04
CA PHE A 490 23.70 -28.21 0.68
C PHE A 490 24.71 -29.06 -0.09
N SER A 491 25.79 -29.45 0.59
CA SER A 491 26.82 -30.34 0.08
C SER A 491 26.26 -31.76 -0.09
N ASP A 492 25.42 -32.22 0.85
CA ASP A 492 24.66 -33.46 0.74
C ASP A 492 23.18 -33.15 0.42
N PRO A 493 22.69 -33.50 -0.79
CA PRO A 493 21.28 -33.35 -1.15
C PRO A 493 20.32 -34.07 -0.19
N ASN A 494 20.77 -35.11 0.51
CA ASN A 494 19.94 -35.80 1.49
C ASN A 494 19.67 -34.95 2.74
N ASN A 495 20.55 -34.01 3.08
CA ASN A 495 20.32 -33.08 4.19
C ASN A 495 19.19 -32.10 3.86
N PHE A 496 19.12 -31.61 2.62
CA PHE A 496 17.99 -30.82 2.14
C PHE A 496 16.68 -31.62 2.22
N ARG A 497 16.66 -32.85 1.69
CA ARG A 497 15.48 -33.74 1.74
C ARG A 497 15.04 -34.04 3.18
N LYS A 498 15.98 -34.30 4.08
CA LYS A 498 15.67 -34.51 5.50
C LYS A 498 15.04 -33.26 6.12
N ALA A 499 15.59 -32.08 5.86
CA ALA A 499 15.03 -30.81 6.34
C ALA A 499 13.59 -30.60 5.81
N LEU A 500 13.38 -30.82 4.51
CA LEU A 500 12.04 -30.76 3.90
C LEU A 500 11.08 -31.76 4.56
N HIS A 501 11.48 -33.02 4.76
CA HIS A 501 10.64 -34.01 5.42
C HIS A 501 10.33 -33.66 6.88
N PHE A 502 11.26 -33.06 7.61
CA PHE A 502 11.00 -32.58 8.97
C PHE A 502 9.97 -31.45 8.98
N VAL A 503 10.08 -30.49 8.07
CA VAL A 503 9.12 -29.40 7.92
C VAL A 503 7.73 -29.93 7.51
N VAL A 504 7.67 -30.85 6.55
CA VAL A 504 6.42 -31.52 6.13
C VAL A 504 5.78 -32.27 7.30
N ALA A 505 6.58 -32.99 8.11
CA ALA A 505 6.06 -33.68 9.29
C ALA A 505 5.54 -32.68 10.35
N GLY A 506 6.19 -31.52 10.49
CA GLY A 506 5.80 -30.47 11.42
C GLY A 506 4.46 -29.81 11.11
N VAL A 507 3.98 -29.88 9.86
CA VAL A 507 2.62 -29.44 9.47
C VAL A 507 1.54 -30.22 10.25
N HIS A 508 1.85 -31.45 10.70
CA HIS A 508 0.95 -32.30 11.48
C HIS A 508 1.28 -32.34 12.99
N ASP A 509 2.07 -31.40 13.50
CA ASP A 509 2.44 -31.35 14.92
C ASP A 509 1.21 -31.07 15.83
N PRO A 510 1.14 -31.63 17.05
CA PRO A 510 0.06 -31.32 17.99
C PRO A 510 0.02 -29.84 18.42
N ASP A 511 1.17 -29.16 18.48
CA ASP A 511 1.24 -27.77 18.93
C ASP A 511 0.97 -26.81 17.75
N LEU A 512 -0.05 -25.96 17.89
CA LEU A 512 -0.45 -24.99 16.86
C LEU A 512 0.72 -24.11 16.34
N PRO A 513 1.58 -23.51 17.19
CA PRO A 513 2.65 -22.67 16.69
C PRO A 513 3.69 -23.44 15.87
N VAL A 514 3.90 -24.74 16.16
CA VAL A 514 4.80 -25.60 15.37
C VAL A 514 4.23 -25.84 13.98
N ARG A 515 2.91 -26.08 13.88
CA ARG A 515 2.22 -26.23 12.59
C ARG A 515 2.36 -24.97 11.73
N VAL A 516 2.15 -23.79 12.33
CA VAL A 516 2.26 -22.50 11.63
C VAL A 516 3.70 -22.25 11.14
N ASP A 517 4.71 -22.34 12.03
CA ASP A 517 6.11 -22.13 11.64
C ASP A 517 6.57 -23.15 10.58
N SER A 518 6.05 -24.38 10.62
CA SER A 518 6.33 -25.41 9.60
C SER A 518 5.71 -25.07 8.25
N VAL A 519 4.47 -24.56 8.21
CA VAL A 519 3.86 -24.09 6.96
C VAL A 519 4.61 -22.89 6.40
N CYS A 520 4.95 -21.90 7.23
CA CYS A 520 5.74 -20.74 6.79
C CYS A 520 7.12 -21.16 6.25
N ALA A 521 7.79 -22.12 6.89
CA ALA A 521 9.06 -22.67 6.41
C ALA A 521 8.89 -23.47 5.10
N LEU A 522 7.78 -24.18 4.92
CA LEU A 522 7.49 -24.95 3.70
C LEU A 522 7.55 -24.05 2.45
N ARG A 523 7.12 -22.78 2.58
CA ARG A 523 7.21 -21.78 1.50
C ARG A 523 8.62 -21.67 0.93
N THR A 524 9.61 -21.46 1.78
CA THR A 524 11.00 -21.24 1.35
C THR A 524 11.63 -22.52 0.81
N PHE A 525 11.25 -23.69 1.37
CA PHE A 525 11.68 -24.97 0.81
C PHE A 525 11.08 -25.25 -0.57
N VAL A 526 9.78 -25.00 -0.77
CA VAL A 526 9.12 -25.16 -2.07
C VAL A 526 9.74 -24.22 -3.11
N ASP A 527 10.08 -23.00 -2.72
CA ASP A 527 10.74 -22.06 -3.63
C ASP A 527 12.18 -22.49 -3.97
N ALA A 528 12.94 -22.97 -2.99
CA ALA A 528 14.32 -23.45 -3.16
C ALA A 528 14.41 -24.83 -3.86
N CYS A 529 13.33 -25.60 -3.89
CA CYS A 529 13.33 -26.97 -4.38
C CYS A 529 13.51 -27.02 -5.90
N ARG A 530 14.52 -27.76 -6.36
CA ARG A 530 14.78 -27.98 -7.80
C ARG A 530 13.92 -29.10 -8.38
N ASP A 531 13.56 -30.10 -7.58
CA ASP A 531 12.75 -31.25 -7.99
C ASP A 531 11.49 -31.37 -7.11
N LEU A 532 10.36 -30.95 -7.66
CA LEU A 532 9.09 -30.93 -6.94
C LEU A 532 8.44 -32.32 -6.78
N ASN A 533 8.99 -33.38 -7.40
CA ASN A 533 8.37 -34.72 -7.41
C ASN A 533 8.13 -35.29 -6.00
N GLU A 534 8.99 -34.97 -5.03
CA GLU A 534 8.85 -35.42 -3.64
C GLU A 534 7.61 -34.85 -2.96
N ILE A 535 7.20 -33.63 -3.34
CA ILE A 535 6.05 -32.94 -2.78
C ILE A 535 4.76 -33.27 -3.58
N ARG A 536 4.86 -33.57 -4.88
CA ARG A 536 3.69 -33.84 -5.75
C ARG A 536 2.75 -34.91 -5.18
N HIS A 537 3.29 -35.99 -4.63
CA HIS A 537 2.49 -37.09 -4.09
C HIS A 537 1.73 -36.74 -2.79
N ILE A 538 2.27 -35.80 -2.01
CA ILE A 538 1.70 -35.37 -0.73
C ILE A 538 0.95 -34.04 -0.82
N LEU A 539 1.02 -33.38 -1.98
CA LEU A 539 0.39 -32.08 -2.25
C LEU A 539 -1.08 -32.00 -1.83
N PRO A 540 -1.95 -33.00 -2.09
CA PRO A 540 -3.36 -32.91 -1.69
C PRO A 540 -3.53 -32.85 -0.16
N GLN A 541 -2.72 -33.63 0.57
CA GLN A 541 -2.73 -33.65 2.03
C GLN A 541 -2.19 -32.35 2.61
N LEU A 542 -1.12 -31.81 2.01
CA LEU A 542 -0.55 -30.52 2.41
C LEU A 542 -1.54 -29.37 2.21
N LEU A 543 -2.22 -29.32 1.07
CA LEU A 543 -3.25 -28.30 0.82
C LEU A 543 -4.37 -28.38 1.87
N ASP A 544 -4.88 -29.58 2.16
CA ASP A 544 -5.92 -29.79 3.18
C ASP A 544 -5.49 -29.29 4.58
N GLU A 545 -4.25 -29.51 5.00
CA GLU A 545 -3.75 -28.99 6.28
C GLU A 545 -3.53 -27.47 6.28
N ILE A 546 -2.99 -26.91 5.18
CA ILE A 546 -2.81 -25.46 5.05
C ILE A 546 -4.16 -24.74 5.15
N TYR A 547 -5.24 -25.32 4.58
CA TYR A 547 -6.58 -24.73 4.73
C TYR A 547 -7.12 -24.80 6.15
N LYS A 548 -6.90 -25.92 6.87
CA LYS A 548 -7.33 -26.01 8.26
C LYS A 548 -6.66 -24.90 9.08
N LEU A 549 -5.36 -24.71 8.89
CA LEU A 549 -4.59 -23.65 9.56
C LEU A 549 -5.06 -22.26 9.15
N MET A 550 -5.33 -22.02 7.86
CA MET A 550 -5.83 -20.73 7.38
C MET A 550 -7.20 -20.34 7.99
N ASN A 551 -8.05 -21.33 8.29
CA ASN A 551 -9.33 -21.10 8.96
C ASN A 551 -9.20 -20.98 10.49
N GLU A 552 -8.19 -21.65 11.07
CA GLU A 552 -7.89 -21.70 12.50
C GLU A 552 -7.10 -20.47 13.00
N VAL A 553 -6.26 -19.88 12.15
CA VAL A 553 -5.34 -18.77 12.49
C VAL A 553 -5.41 -17.66 11.46
N GLU A 554 -5.44 -16.43 11.95
CA GLU A 554 -5.42 -15.21 11.16
C GLU A 554 -3.97 -14.79 10.86
N ASN A 555 -3.30 -15.54 9.96
CA ASN A 555 -1.90 -15.33 9.63
C ASN A 555 -1.68 -15.21 8.11
N GLY A 556 -1.12 -14.07 7.68
CA GLY A 556 -0.85 -13.77 6.27
C GLY A 556 0.22 -14.66 5.63
N ASP A 557 1.23 -15.11 6.39
CA ASP A 557 2.30 -15.97 5.86
C ASP A 557 1.81 -17.36 5.46
N VAL A 558 0.75 -17.87 6.10
CA VAL A 558 0.07 -19.09 5.67
C VAL A 558 -0.55 -18.91 4.29
N VAL A 559 -1.17 -17.75 4.02
CA VAL A 559 -1.76 -17.42 2.72
C VAL A 559 -0.67 -17.25 1.66
N PHE A 560 0.43 -16.56 1.98
CA PHE A 560 1.56 -16.43 1.06
C PHE A 560 2.25 -17.77 0.76
N THR A 561 2.25 -18.69 1.71
CA THR A 561 2.73 -20.06 1.49
C THR A 561 1.86 -20.78 0.46
N LEU A 562 0.54 -20.69 0.61
CA LEU A 562 -0.41 -21.28 -0.34
C LEU A 562 -0.23 -20.70 -1.74
N GLU A 563 -0.09 -19.38 -1.85
CA GLU A 563 0.19 -18.72 -3.13
C GLU A 563 1.46 -19.27 -3.80
N THR A 564 2.56 -19.38 -3.03
CA THR A 564 3.85 -19.88 -3.55
C THR A 564 3.73 -21.33 -4.05
N ILE A 565 2.97 -22.17 -3.33
CA ILE A 565 2.69 -23.55 -3.74
C ILE A 565 1.86 -23.54 -5.03
N VAL A 566 0.77 -22.79 -5.11
CA VAL A 566 -0.05 -22.69 -6.33
C VAL A 566 0.81 -22.28 -7.53
N TYR A 567 1.64 -21.25 -7.37
CA TYR A 567 2.52 -20.76 -8.42
C TYR A 567 3.47 -21.84 -8.95
N LYS A 568 4.09 -22.64 -8.06
CA LYS A 568 5.08 -23.66 -8.44
C LYS A 568 4.46 -24.91 -9.05
N PHE A 569 3.23 -25.28 -8.68
CA PHE A 569 2.58 -26.51 -9.13
C PHE A 569 1.56 -26.31 -10.26
N GLY A 570 1.20 -25.06 -10.60
CA GLY A 570 0.54 -24.68 -11.86
C GLY A 570 -0.59 -25.60 -12.33
N VAL A 571 -0.34 -26.37 -13.40
CA VAL A 571 -1.31 -27.29 -14.04
C VAL A 571 -1.90 -28.32 -13.06
N GLU A 572 -1.12 -28.75 -12.07
CA GLU A 572 -1.58 -29.72 -11.06
C GLU A 572 -2.61 -29.12 -10.09
N MET A 573 -2.79 -27.79 -10.10
CA MET A 573 -3.81 -27.08 -9.33
C MET A 573 -5.20 -27.16 -9.94
N ALA A 574 -5.33 -27.52 -11.23
CA ALA A 574 -6.61 -27.55 -11.94
C ALA A 574 -7.73 -28.32 -11.19
N PRO A 575 -7.48 -29.53 -10.61
CA PRO A 575 -8.50 -30.27 -9.85
C PRO A 575 -8.93 -29.58 -8.54
N TYR A 576 -8.08 -28.70 -8.01
CA TYR A 576 -8.29 -28.04 -6.72
C TYR A 576 -8.74 -26.58 -6.86
N ALA A 577 -8.61 -25.98 -8.04
CA ALA A 577 -8.82 -24.55 -8.30
C ALA A 577 -10.16 -24.02 -7.79
N HIS A 578 -11.26 -24.74 -8.03
CA HIS A 578 -12.57 -24.33 -7.55
C HIS A 578 -12.64 -24.28 -6.02
N ARG A 579 -12.12 -25.31 -5.34
CA ARG A 579 -12.07 -25.37 -3.87
C ARG A 579 -11.11 -24.31 -3.30
N LEU A 580 -9.96 -24.12 -3.94
CA LEU A 580 -8.96 -23.10 -3.60
C LEU A 580 -9.59 -21.71 -3.60
N CYS A 581 -10.21 -21.30 -4.72
CA CYS A 581 -10.86 -20.00 -4.84
C CYS A 581 -12.00 -19.84 -3.83
N HIS A 582 -12.79 -20.90 -3.57
CA HIS A 582 -13.85 -20.86 -2.56
C HIS A 582 -13.32 -20.61 -1.15
N ASN A 583 -12.28 -21.33 -0.73
CA ASN A 583 -11.70 -21.18 0.61
C ASN A 583 -11.02 -19.82 0.79
N LEU A 584 -10.29 -19.35 -0.23
CA LEU A 584 -9.66 -18.02 -0.21
C LEU A 584 -10.69 -16.89 -0.20
N ALA A 585 -11.79 -17.03 -0.95
CA ALA A 585 -12.89 -16.09 -0.92
C ALA A 585 -13.58 -16.05 0.46
N ALA A 586 -13.78 -17.21 1.09
CA ALA A 586 -14.34 -17.28 2.45
C ALA A 586 -13.40 -16.63 3.48
N ALA A 587 -12.09 -16.88 3.39
CA ALA A 587 -11.09 -16.23 4.23
C ALA A 587 -11.09 -14.71 4.03
N PHE A 588 -11.08 -14.25 2.77
CA PHE A 588 -11.20 -12.84 2.43
C PHE A 588 -12.40 -12.17 3.12
N TRP A 589 -13.59 -12.77 3.01
CA TRP A 589 -14.79 -12.23 3.65
C TRP A 589 -14.71 -12.21 5.18
N LYS A 590 -14.10 -13.24 5.77
CA LYS A 590 -13.88 -13.28 7.22
C LYS A 590 -13.05 -12.07 7.66
N TYR A 591 -11.93 -11.80 6.99
CA TYR A 591 -11.02 -10.69 7.32
C TYR A 591 -11.63 -9.31 7.12
N ILE A 592 -12.35 -9.09 6.02
CA ILE A 592 -13.01 -7.81 5.76
C ILE A 592 -14.08 -7.51 6.80
N ASN A 593 -14.85 -8.51 7.22
CA ASN A 593 -15.93 -8.29 8.20
C ASN A 593 -15.41 -8.08 9.63
N THR A 594 -14.23 -8.59 9.97
CA THR A 594 -13.60 -8.35 11.29
C THR A 594 -12.94 -6.97 11.40
N ALA A 595 -12.50 -6.38 10.29
CA ALA A 595 -11.84 -5.07 10.29
C ALA A 595 -12.81 -3.89 10.53
N GLU A 596 -14.11 -4.07 10.32
CA GLU A 596 -15.13 -3.02 10.50
C GLU A 596 -15.46 -2.73 11.99
N ASP A 597 -15.00 -3.58 12.94
CA ASP A 597 -15.33 -3.49 14.37
C ASP A 597 -14.27 -2.76 15.23
N ASP A 598 -13.09 -2.43 14.70
CA ASP A 598 -12.01 -1.75 15.43
C ASP A 598 -12.00 -0.21 15.17
N ASP A 599 -12.54 0.56 16.12
CA ASP A 599 -12.71 2.04 16.10
C ASP A 599 -11.39 2.84 16.25
N ASP A 600 -10.23 2.17 16.23
CA ASP A 600 -8.91 2.80 16.23
C ASP A 600 -8.43 2.93 14.77
N GLY A 601 -8.94 3.96 14.08
CA GLY A 601 -8.73 4.22 12.64
C GLY A 601 -7.29 4.54 12.19
N ASP A 602 -6.38 3.59 12.38
CA ASP A 602 -5.00 3.61 11.87
C ASP A 602 -4.63 2.32 11.08
N ASP A 603 -5.54 1.36 10.88
CA ASP A 603 -5.23 0.14 10.11
C ASP A 603 -5.88 0.14 8.71
N PRO A 604 -5.13 0.45 7.65
CA PRO A 604 -5.56 0.26 6.27
C PRO A 604 -5.66 -1.24 6.00
N GLY A 605 -6.60 -1.64 5.14
CA GLY A 605 -7.02 -3.00 4.82
C GLY A 605 -5.98 -4.09 5.04
N SER A 606 -6.38 -5.10 5.83
CA SER A 606 -5.52 -6.19 6.27
C SER A 606 -4.65 -6.76 5.13
N PRO A 607 -3.30 -6.78 5.26
CA PRO A 607 -2.39 -7.40 4.29
C PRO A 607 -2.77 -8.86 3.93
N VAL A 608 -3.53 -9.52 4.81
CA VAL A 608 -4.05 -10.87 4.61
C VAL A 608 -5.16 -10.90 3.55
N ALA A 609 -6.05 -9.90 3.51
CA ALA A 609 -7.10 -9.78 2.50
C ALA A 609 -6.49 -9.59 1.10
N PHE A 610 -5.45 -8.74 1.00
CA PHE A 610 -4.65 -8.57 -0.21
C PHE A 610 -4.00 -9.89 -0.66
N GLY A 611 -3.37 -10.62 0.27
CA GLY A 611 -2.77 -11.93 -0.01
C GLY A 611 -3.78 -12.95 -0.54
N CYS A 612 -5.02 -12.94 -0.05
CA CYS A 612 -6.08 -13.82 -0.54
C CYS A 612 -6.43 -13.55 -2.00
N LEU A 613 -6.58 -12.27 -2.40
CA LEU A 613 -6.89 -11.89 -3.78
C LEU A 613 -5.73 -12.20 -4.74
N ARG A 614 -4.48 -11.95 -4.31
CA ARG A 614 -3.30 -12.28 -5.12
C ARG A 614 -3.14 -13.79 -5.34
N ALA A 615 -3.45 -14.59 -4.30
CA ALA A 615 -3.50 -16.04 -4.42
C ALA A 615 -4.60 -16.48 -5.40
N ILE A 616 -5.80 -15.88 -5.33
CA ILE A 616 -6.90 -16.13 -6.29
C ILE A 616 -6.45 -15.79 -7.71
N GLY A 617 -5.85 -14.62 -7.94
CA GLY A 617 -5.32 -14.23 -9.26
C GLY A 617 -4.32 -15.25 -9.82
N THR A 618 -3.39 -15.71 -8.98
CA THR A 618 -2.39 -16.73 -9.36
C THR A 618 -3.02 -18.08 -9.72
N ILE A 619 -4.07 -18.50 -8.99
CA ILE A 619 -4.83 -19.72 -9.31
C ILE A 619 -5.48 -19.58 -10.69
N ILE A 620 -6.16 -18.45 -10.93
CA ILE A 620 -6.88 -18.20 -12.18
C ILE A 620 -5.91 -18.16 -13.37
N GLU A 621 -4.75 -17.52 -13.20
CA GLU A 621 -3.68 -17.50 -14.21
C GLU A 621 -3.18 -18.92 -14.53
N SER A 622 -2.98 -19.76 -13.50
CA SER A 622 -2.48 -21.14 -13.67
C SER A 622 -3.42 -22.05 -14.47
N ILE A 623 -4.72 -21.76 -14.44
CA ILE A 623 -5.76 -22.53 -15.17
C ILE A 623 -6.22 -21.84 -16.46
N SER A 624 -5.51 -20.81 -16.93
CA SER A 624 -5.81 -20.05 -18.16
C SER A 624 -6.06 -20.92 -19.40
N HIS A 625 -5.40 -22.08 -19.50
CA HIS A 625 -5.55 -23.06 -20.58
C HIS A 625 -6.80 -23.96 -20.46
N LEU A 626 -7.59 -23.82 -19.39
CA LEU A 626 -8.81 -24.60 -19.11
C LEU A 626 -10.05 -23.70 -18.95
N PRO A 627 -10.58 -23.09 -20.04
CA PRO A 627 -11.69 -22.14 -19.98
C PRO A 627 -12.97 -22.63 -19.29
N HIS A 628 -13.22 -23.94 -19.29
CA HIS A 628 -14.41 -24.54 -18.67
C HIS A 628 -14.43 -24.43 -17.14
N LEU A 629 -13.27 -24.34 -16.48
CA LEU A 629 -13.19 -24.23 -15.02
C LEU A 629 -13.64 -22.86 -14.49
N PHE A 630 -13.49 -21.81 -15.30
CA PHE A 630 -13.85 -20.45 -14.91
C PHE A 630 -15.35 -20.32 -14.59
N VAL A 631 -16.20 -21.05 -15.33
CA VAL A 631 -17.67 -21.05 -15.10
C VAL A 631 -18.03 -21.55 -13.70
N HIS A 632 -17.24 -22.46 -13.15
CA HIS A 632 -17.43 -22.96 -11.79
C HIS A 632 -16.87 -22.02 -10.73
N ILE A 633 -15.83 -21.25 -11.05
CA ILE A 633 -15.19 -20.31 -10.12
C ILE A 633 -15.96 -18.98 -10.05
N GLU A 634 -16.60 -18.57 -11.15
CA GLU A 634 -17.32 -17.30 -11.28
C GLU A 634 -18.30 -16.99 -10.12
N PRO A 635 -19.21 -17.91 -9.71
CA PRO A 635 -20.19 -17.60 -8.66
C PRO A 635 -19.56 -17.28 -7.31
N THR A 636 -18.36 -17.78 -7.06
CA THR A 636 -17.59 -17.52 -5.83
C THR A 636 -16.99 -16.12 -5.84
N LEU A 637 -16.50 -15.65 -6.98
CA LEU A 637 -15.72 -14.41 -7.08
C LEU A 637 -16.58 -13.18 -7.41
N VAL A 638 -17.70 -13.34 -8.11
CA VAL A 638 -18.59 -12.21 -8.46
C VAL A 638 -19.02 -11.37 -7.24
N PRO A 639 -19.40 -11.95 -6.09
CA PRO A 639 -19.72 -11.14 -4.90
C PRO A 639 -18.57 -10.26 -4.43
N ILE A 640 -17.33 -10.76 -4.48
CA ILE A 640 -16.13 -10.01 -4.10
C ILE A 640 -15.93 -8.87 -5.09
N MET A 641 -15.93 -9.17 -6.40
CA MET A 641 -15.76 -8.16 -7.44
C MET A 641 -16.84 -7.07 -7.35
N ARG A 642 -18.10 -7.44 -7.09
CA ARG A 642 -19.20 -6.48 -6.96
C ARG A 642 -19.02 -5.51 -5.79
N ARG A 643 -18.59 -5.99 -4.62
CA ARG A 643 -18.38 -5.10 -3.45
C ARG A 643 -17.11 -4.28 -3.60
N MET A 644 -16.01 -4.91 -4.03
CA MET A 644 -14.69 -4.28 -4.03
C MET A 644 -14.41 -3.39 -5.25
N LEU A 645 -15.30 -3.37 -6.25
CA LEU A 645 -15.29 -2.33 -7.30
C LEU A 645 -15.93 -1.00 -6.84
N THR A 646 -16.41 -0.91 -5.60
CA THR A 646 -16.95 0.33 -4.99
C THR A 646 -15.91 0.99 -4.08
N THR A 647 -16.26 2.10 -3.43
CA THR A 647 -15.41 2.79 -2.45
C THR A 647 -14.92 1.88 -1.31
N ASP A 648 -15.63 0.78 -1.02
CA ASP A 648 -15.23 -0.21 -0.03
C ASP A 648 -13.91 -0.93 -0.38
N GLY A 649 -13.53 -0.97 -1.67
CA GLY A 649 -12.38 -1.74 -2.16
C GLY A 649 -11.19 -0.90 -2.61
N GLN A 650 -11.11 0.38 -2.23
CA GLN A 650 -10.08 1.32 -2.71
C GLN A 650 -8.64 0.78 -2.64
N GLU A 651 -8.30 0.07 -1.56
CA GLU A 651 -6.93 -0.39 -1.30
C GLU A 651 -6.55 -1.68 -2.04
N ILE A 652 -7.55 -2.46 -2.47
CA ILE A 652 -7.38 -3.75 -3.17
C ILE A 652 -7.95 -3.73 -4.58
N PHE A 653 -8.25 -2.53 -5.08
CA PHE A 653 -8.95 -2.33 -6.34
C PHE A 653 -8.14 -2.87 -7.53
N LYS A 654 -6.82 -2.74 -7.47
CA LYS A 654 -5.89 -3.26 -8.48
C LYS A 654 -6.04 -4.77 -8.65
N GLU A 655 -6.01 -5.53 -7.55
CA GLU A 655 -6.09 -6.99 -7.55
C GLU A 655 -7.46 -7.46 -8.06
N VAL A 656 -8.52 -6.74 -7.67
CA VAL A 656 -9.88 -7.03 -8.12
C VAL A 656 -10.01 -6.80 -9.63
N THR A 657 -9.49 -5.69 -10.16
CA THR A 657 -9.53 -5.42 -11.61
C THR A 657 -8.71 -6.41 -12.44
N GLU A 658 -7.62 -6.95 -11.89
CA GLU A 658 -6.86 -8.04 -12.50
C GLU A 658 -7.69 -9.33 -12.57
N ILE A 659 -8.38 -9.71 -11.48
CA ILE A 659 -9.31 -10.85 -11.47
C ILE A 659 -10.43 -10.64 -12.50
N VAL A 660 -11.03 -9.45 -12.58
CA VAL A 660 -12.06 -9.13 -13.61
C VAL A 660 -11.49 -9.29 -15.01
N SER A 661 -10.24 -8.88 -15.24
CA SER A 661 -9.58 -9.02 -16.54
C SER A 661 -9.44 -10.49 -16.93
N PHE A 662 -9.00 -11.36 -16.01
CA PHE A 662 -8.93 -12.81 -16.26
C PHE A 662 -10.32 -13.43 -16.50
N MET A 663 -11.30 -13.07 -15.68
CA MET A 663 -12.69 -13.57 -15.76
C MET A 663 -13.44 -13.06 -16.99
N THR A 664 -12.94 -12.01 -17.66
CA THR A 664 -13.50 -11.53 -18.93
C THR A 664 -12.72 -12.03 -20.15
N PHE A 665 -11.45 -12.42 -19.99
CA PHE A 665 -10.58 -12.83 -21.09
C PHE A 665 -10.53 -14.35 -21.37
N PHE A 666 -10.49 -15.19 -20.35
CA PHE A 666 -10.31 -16.64 -20.53
C PHE A 666 -11.60 -17.46 -20.71
N PRO A 667 -12.75 -17.14 -20.07
CA PRO A 667 -13.98 -17.91 -20.26
C PRO A 667 -14.45 -17.90 -21.72
N PRO A 668 -15.18 -18.92 -22.19
CA PRO A 668 -15.65 -18.98 -23.58
C PRO A 668 -16.63 -17.85 -23.93
N THR A 669 -17.42 -17.39 -22.95
CA THR A 669 -18.39 -16.30 -23.08
C THR A 669 -18.43 -15.48 -21.81
N ILE A 670 -18.70 -14.18 -21.92
CA ILE A 670 -18.90 -13.31 -20.76
C ILE A 670 -20.34 -13.45 -20.26
N SER A 671 -20.51 -13.83 -18.99
CA SER A 671 -21.83 -14.04 -18.38
C SER A 671 -22.55 -12.72 -18.05
N MET A 672 -23.86 -12.81 -17.78
CA MET A 672 -24.64 -11.64 -17.34
C MET A 672 -24.25 -11.16 -15.94
N GLU A 673 -23.78 -12.06 -15.06
CA GLU A 673 -23.26 -11.67 -13.75
C GLU A 673 -21.98 -10.85 -13.88
N MET A 674 -21.10 -11.20 -14.82
CA MET A 674 -19.93 -10.37 -15.13
C MET A 674 -20.34 -9.01 -15.71
N TRP A 675 -21.30 -8.97 -16.65
CA TRP A 675 -21.85 -7.71 -17.18
C TRP A 675 -22.46 -6.78 -16.11
N SER A 676 -22.88 -7.32 -14.95
CA SER A 676 -23.33 -6.51 -13.80
C SER A 676 -22.22 -5.65 -13.18
N LEU A 677 -20.95 -5.94 -13.46
CA LEU A 677 -19.78 -5.20 -12.95
C LEU A 677 -19.46 -3.96 -13.79
N TRP A 678 -19.93 -3.89 -15.04
CA TRP A 678 -19.66 -2.75 -15.93
C TRP A 678 -20.09 -1.41 -15.34
N PRO A 679 -21.33 -1.23 -14.81
CA PRO A 679 -21.74 0.04 -14.23
C PRO A 679 -20.85 0.47 -13.06
N LEU A 680 -20.41 -0.48 -12.23
CA LEU A 680 -19.53 -0.22 -11.08
C LEU A 680 -18.16 0.30 -11.51
N MET A 681 -17.55 -0.33 -12.53
CA MET A 681 -16.28 0.15 -13.07
C MET A 681 -16.40 1.55 -13.68
N MET A 682 -17.51 1.84 -14.36
CA MET A 682 -17.75 3.17 -14.95
C MET A 682 -17.99 4.24 -13.89
N GLU A 683 -18.73 3.92 -12.83
CA GLU A 683 -18.95 4.80 -11.68
C GLU A 683 -17.65 5.06 -10.92
N ALA A 684 -16.87 4.01 -10.64
CA ALA A 684 -15.57 4.11 -9.98
C ALA A 684 -14.62 5.04 -10.75
N LEU A 685 -14.51 4.88 -12.08
CA LEU A 685 -13.68 5.75 -12.93
C LEU A 685 -14.10 7.23 -12.90
N LEU A 686 -15.39 7.51 -12.72
CA LEU A 686 -15.93 8.87 -12.72
C LEU A 686 -15.84 9.54 -11.34
N ASP A 687 -15.80 8.78 -10.26
CA ASP A 687 -15.88 9.31 -8.89
C ASP A 687 -14.52 9.35 -8.18
N TRP A 688 -13.83 8.21 -8.06
CA TRP A 688 -12.64 8.11 -7.19
C TRP A 688 -11.47 7.29 -7.76
N ALA A 689 -11.69 6.43 -8.75
CA ALA A 689 -10.72 5.42 -9.23
C ALA A 689 -10.04 5.78 -10.56
N ILE A 690 -10.00 7.06 -10.93
CA ILE A 690 -9.48 7.48 -12.25
C ILE A 690 -8.00 7.11 -12.45
N ASP A 691 -7.20 7.09 -11.38
CA ASP A 691 -5.80 6.68 -11.42
C ASP A 691 -5.62 5.19 -11.77
N PHE A 692 -6.65 4.37 -11.54
CA PHE A 692 -6.67 2.94 -11.88
C PHE A 692 -7.18 2.65 -13.29
N PHE A 693 -7.40 3.67 -14.11
CA PHE A 693 -7.88 3.49 -15.49
C PHE A 693 -7.01 2.55 -16.34
N PRO A 694 -5.65 2.54 -16.23
CA PRO A 694 -4.83 1.54 -16.91
C PRO A 694 -5.15 0.09 -16.51
N ASN A 695 -5.54 -0.16 -15.26
CA ASN A 695 -5.87 -1.49 -14.75
C ASN A 695 -7.26 -1.95 -15.23
N ILE A 696 -8.23 -1.05 -15.28
CA ILE A 696 -9.60 -1.33 -15.74
C ILE A 696 -9.67 -1.50 -17.27
N LEU A 697 -8.75 -0.87 -18.02
CA LEU A 697 -8.73 -0.84 -19.48
C LEU A 697 -8.91 -2.23 -20.12
N VAL A 698 -8.20 -3.24 -19.61
CA VAL A 698 -8.25 -4.61 -20.16
C VAL A 698 -9.63 -5.23 -20.00
N SER A 699 -10.24 -5.09 -18.82
CA SER A 699 -11.60 -5.55 -18.56
C SER A 699 -12.61 -4.90 -19.52
N LEU A 700 -12.54 -3.56 -19.69
CA LEU A 700 -13.45 -2.83 -20.59
C LEU A 700 -13.26 -3.20 -22.06
N ASP A 701 -12.02 -3.42 -22.50
CA ASP A 701 -11.74 -3.98 -23.83
C ASP A 701 -12.44 -5.33 -23.99
N ASN A 702 -12.22 -6.27 -23.08
CA ASN A 702 -12.79 -7.62 -23.18
C ASN A 702 -14.31 -7.62 -23.35
N TYR A 703 -15.03 -6.74 -22.65
CA TYR A 703 -16.48 -6.58 -22.82
C TYR A 703 -16.86 -6.13 -24.25
N ILE A 704 -16.10 -5.20 -24.84
CA ILE A 704 -16.36 -4.66 -26.17
C ILE A 704 -15.91 -5.63 -27.27
N SER A 705 -14.70 -6.18 -27.17
CA SER A 705 -14.09 -7.01 -28.23
C SER A 705 -14.60 -8.45 -28.23
N ARG A 706 -14.85 -9.06 -27.05
CA ARG A 706 -15.32 -10.46 -26.99
C ARG A 706 -16.84 -10.60 -26.95
N SER A 707 -17.55 -9.55 -26.55
CA SER A 707 -19.02 -9.56 -26.40
C SER A 707 -19.68 -8.37 -27.10
N THR A 708 -19.16 -8.00 -28.28
CA THR A 708 -19.60 -6.86 -29.10
C THR A 708 -21.10 -6.87 -29.37
N ALA A 709 -21.68 -8.03 -29.70
CA ALA A 709 -23.11 -8.13 -29.99
C ALA A 709 -23.97 -7.70 -28.77
N HIS A 710 -23.60 -8.10 -27.56
CA HIS A 710 -24.33 -7.69 -26.35
C HIS A 710 -24.10 -6.22 -26.02
N PHE A 711 -22.85 -5.74 -26.12
CA PHE A 711 -22.50 -4.33 -25.95
C PHE A 711 -23.33 -3.41 -26.86
N LEU A 712 -23.55 -3.81 -28.12
CA LEU A 712 -24.30 -3.03 -29.10
C LEU A 712 -25.82 -3.09 -28.90
N THR A 713 -26.36 -4.24 -28.49
CA THR A 713 -27.81 -4.48 -28.45
C THR A 713 -28.46 -4.15 -27.10
N CYS A 714 -27.69 -4.15 -26.00
CA CYS A 714 -28.24 -3.84 -24.68
C CYS A 714 -28.61 -2.35 -24.55
N LYS A 715 -29.79 -2.08 -24.00
CA LYS A 715 -30.32 -0.72 -23.78
C LYS A 715 -30.67 -0.42 -22.32
N ASP A 716 -30.56 -1.42 -21.45
CA ASP A 716 -30.80 -1.27 -20.02
C ASP A 716 -29.79 -2.17 -19.26
N PRO A 717 -28.61 -1.63 -18.87
CA PRO A 717 -28.13 -0.27 -19.14
C PRO A 717 -27.60 -0.09 -20.58
N ASP A 718 -27.67 1.14 -21.12
CA ASP A 718 -27.06 1.47 -22.42
C ASP A 718 -25.53 1.61 -22.27
N TYR A 719 -24.81 0.52 -22.59
CA TYR A 719 -23.35 0.46 -22.47
C TYR A 719 -22.61 1.43 -23.39
N GLN A 720 -23.16 1.73 -24.57
CA GLN A 720 -22.56 2.70 -25.50
C GLN A 720 -22.62 4.11 -24.92
N GLN A 721 -23.79 4.48 -24.39
CA GLN A 721 -23.97 5.78 -23.73
C GLN A 721 -23.12 5.89 -22.46
N SER A 722 -23.02 4.82 -21.68
CA SER A 722 -22.16 4.75 -20.49
C SER A 722 -20.69 4.98 -20.84
N LEU A 723 -20.17 4.32 -21.88
CA LEU A 723 -18.80 4.51 -22.37
C LEU A 723 -18.55 5.95 -22.83
N TRP A 724 -19.49 6.53 -23.58
CA TRP A 724 -19.42 7.94 -23.99
C TRP A 724 -19.35 8.88 -22.78
N ASN A 725 -20.25 8.70 -21.80
CA ASN A 725 -20.30 9.57 -20.62
C ASN A 725 -18.95 9.57 -19.88
N MET A 726 -18.37 8.38 -19.65
CA MET A 726 -17.08 8.25 -18.99
C MET A 726 -15.95 8.90 -19.82
N ILE A 727 -15.79 8.53 -21.09
CA ILE A 727 -14.71 9.06 -21.93
C ILE A 727 -14.85 10.57 -22.14
N SER A 728 -16.09 11.07 -22.29
CA SER A 728 -16.35 12.49 -22.48
C SER A 728 -16.02 13.34 -21.25
N SER A 729 -16.23 12.79 -20.05
CA SER A 729 -15.80 13.41 -18.80
C SER A 729 -14.27 13.46 -18.72
N VAL A 730 -13.61 12.31 -18.88
CA VAL A 730 -12.15 12.18 -18.73
C VAL A 730 -11.38 12.99 -19.77
N MET A 731 -11.74 12.89 -21.04
CA MET A 731 -11.06 13.64 -22.11
C MET A 731 -11.47 15.12 -22.16
N GLY A 732 -12.60 15.48 -21.55
CA GLY A 732 -13.14 16.83 -21.52
C GLY A 732 -12.55 17.70 -20.42
N ASP A 733 -12.10 17.07 -19.33
CA ASP A 733 -11.52 17.72 -18.15
C ASP A 733 -10.12 18.26 -18.43
N GLU A 734 -9.95 19.57 -18.22
CA GLU A 734 -8.70 20.29 -18.48
C GLU A 734 -7.72 20.23 -17.29
N SER A 735 -8.18 19.77 -16.13
CA SER A 735 -7.36 19.62 -14.92
C SER A 735 -6.61 18.30 -14.85
N LEU A 736 -7.08 17.26 -15.55
CA LEU A 736 -6.48 15.94 -15.53
C LEU A 736 -5.15 15.89 -16.29
N GLU A 737 -4.16 15.24 -15.67
CA GLU A 737 -2.84 15.03 -16.26
C GLU A 737 -2.91 14.09 -17.48
N ASP A 738 -2.10 14.38 -18.50
CA ASP A 738 -2.07 13.60 -19.74
C ASP A 738 -1.78 12.10 -19.53
N GLY A 739 -1.08 11.71 -18.45
CA GLY A 739 -0.76 10.31 -18.17
C GLY A 739 -1.98 9.47 -17.78
N ILE A 740 -2.92 10.07 -17.05
CA ILE A 740 -4.16 9.41 -16.59
C ILE A 740 -5.12 9.16 -17.77
N ILE A 741 -5.03 9.99 -18.81
CA ILE A 741 -5.96 10.00 -19.96
C ILE A 741 -5.57 8.98 -21.03
N GLU A 742 -4.32 8.50 -21.05
CA GLU A 742 -3.81 7.57 -22.08
C GLU A 742 -4.68 6.33 -22.36
N PRO A 743 -5.40 5.73 -21.38
CA PRO A 743 -6.33 4.62 -21.64
C PRO A 743 -7.57 5.01 -22.46
N ALA A 744 -8.08 6.24 -22.37
CA ALA A 744 -9.31 6.64 -23.06
C ALA A 744 -9.21 6.53 -24.59
N PRO A 745 -8.17 7.09 -25.26
CA PRO A 745 -7.98 6.88 -26.70
C PRO A 745 -7.87 5.40 -27.11
N LYS A 746 -7.34 4.52 -26.25
CA LYS A 746 -7.24 3.09 -26.54
C LYS A 746 -8.63 2.45 -26.56
N LEU A 747 -9.50 2.77 -25.60
CA LEU A 747 -10.90 2.29 -25.63
C LEU A 747 -11.69 2.78 -26.83
N ILE A 748 -11.48 4.03 -27.26
CA ILE A 748 -12.11 4.53 -28.49
C ILE A 748 -11.67 3.68 -29.69
N GLN A 749 -10.38 3.31 -29.76
CA GLN A 749 -9.89 2.42 -30.81
C GLN A 749 -10.57 1.06 -30.77
N VAL A 750 -10.68 0.43 -29.60
CA VAL A 750 -11.36 -0.86 -29.44
C VAL A 750 -12.81 -0.80 -29.92
N LEU A 751 -13.55 0.27 -29.58
CA LEU A 751 -14.93 0.47 -30.01
C LEU A 751 -15.06 0.44 -31.55
N PHE A 752 -14.27 1.25 -32.25
CA PHE A 752 -14.36 1.37 -33.71
C PHE A 752 -13.78 0.16 -34.45
N GLN A 753 -12.77 -0.52 -33.89
CA GLN A 753 -12.22 -1.74 -34.48
C GLN A 753 -13.26 -2.88 -34.50
N ASN A 754 -14.00 -3.05 -33.40
CA ASN A 754 -14.92 -4.18 -33.25
C ASN A 754 -16.34 -3.90 -33.79
N SER A 755 -16.73 -2.63 -33.94
CA SER A 755 -18.13 -2.25 -34.22
C SER A 755 -18.36 -1.70 -35.64
N LYS A 756 -17.56 -2.09 -36.63
CA LYS A 756 -17.57 -1.52 -38.00
C LYS A 756 -18.97 -1.42 -38.59
N GLY A 757 -19.40 -0.20 -38.95
CA GLY A 757 -20.71 0.12 -39.54
C GLY A 757 -21.91 0.09 -38.58
N GLN A 758 -21.71 -0.10 -37.27
CA GLN A 758 -22.80 -0.25 -36.29
C GLN A 758 -22.90 0.92 -35.30
N VAL A 759 -21.90 1.81 -35.26
CA VAL A 759 -21.78 2.91 -34.29
C VAL A 759 -21.55 4.29 -34.97
N ASP A 760 -22.10 4.49 -36.17
CA ASP A 760 -21.90 5.70 -36.99
C ASP A 760 -22.23 7.00 -36.23
N HIS A 761 -23.27 6.98 -35.39
CA HIS A 761 -23.70 8.13 -34.60
C HIS A 761 -22.66 8.60 -33.57
N TRP A 762 -21.73 7.73 -33.16
CA TRP A 762 -20.64 8.05 -32.23
C TRP A 762 -19.37 8.61 -32.91
N VAL A 763 -19.27 8.53 -34.25
CA VAL A 763 -18.07 8.97 -34.99
C VAL A 763 -17.80 10.47 -34.79
N GLU A 764 -18.81 11.34 -35.01
CA GLU A 764 -18.63 12.79 -34.86
C GLU A 764 -18.34 13.22 -33.41
N PRO A 765 -19.06 12.74 -32.38
CA PRO A 765 -18.74 13.02 -30.97
C PRO A 765 -17.31 12.66 -30.56
N TYR A 766 -16.83 11.46 -30.88
CA TYR A 766 -15.47 11.04 -30.52
C TYR A 766 -14.40 11.83 -31.28
N ILE A 767 -14.58 12.11 -32.57
CA ILE A 767 -13.64 12.97 -33.33
C ILE A 767 -13.52 14.36 -32.69
N ARG A 768 -14.65 14.97 -32.29
CA ARG A 768 -14.65 16.31 -31.69
C ARG A 768 -13.84 16.36 -30.40
N ILE A 769 -14.05 15.42 -29.50
CA ILE A 769 -13.34 15.41 -28.21
C ILE A 769 -11.86 15.02 -28.37
N THR A 770 -11.55 14.09 -29.27
CA THR A 770 -10.16 13.75 -29.62
C THR A 770 -9.40 14.96 -30.13
N ILE A 771 -9.99 15.77 -31.03
CA ILE A 771 -9.34 16.99 -31.54
C ILE A 771 -9.20 18.04 -30.44
N LYS A 772 -10.21 18.21 -29.58
CA LYS A 772 -10.13 19.13 -28.43
C LYS A 772 -8.90 18.77 -27.58
N ARG A 773 -8.76 17.50 -27.18
CA ARG A 773 -7.64 17.05 -26.35
C ARG A 773 -6.30 17.10 -27.09
N LEU A 774 -6.27 16.78 -28.38
CA LEU A 774 -5.05 16.81 -29.21
C LEU A 774 -4.40 18.19 -29.25
N ARG A 775 -5.23 19.25 -29.26
CA ARG A 775 -4.76 20.65 -29.22
C ARG A 775 -4.25 21.09 -27.84
N GLN A 776 -4.63 20.38 -26.78
CA GLN A 776 -4.25 20.70 -25.40
C GLN A 776 -2.98 19.98 -24.95
N THR A 777 -2.81 18.71 -25.32
CA THR A 777 -1.66 17.90 -24.87
C THR A 777 -0.34 18.37 -25.49
N GLU A 778 0.72 18.40 -24.68
CA GLU A 778 2.09 18.56 -25.16
C GLU A 778 2.85 17.23 -25.23
N LYS A 779 2.37 16.19 -24.52
CA LYS A 779 3.03 14.87 -24.47
C LYS A 779 3.00 14.15 -25.83
N PRO A 780 4.15 13.76 -26.41
CA PRO A 780 4.21 13.10 -27.71
C PRO A 780 3.46 11.76 -27.77
N TYR A 781 3.48 10.97 -26.69
CA TYR A 781 2.83 9.67 -26.66
C TYR A 781 1.29 9.79 -26.73
N LEU A 782 0.70 10.69 -25.95
CA LEU A 782 -0.74 10.95 -26.01
C LEU A 782 -1.15 11.51 -27.38
N LYS A 783 -0.32 12.38 -28.00
CA LYS A 783 -0.55 12.81 -29.40
C LYS A 783 -0.61 11.63 -30.37
N CYS A 784 0.30 10.64 -30.23
CA CYS A 784 0.26 9.43 -31.06
C CYS A 784 -1.06 8.69 -30.90
N LEU A 785 -1.50 8.46 -29.66
CA LEU A 785 -2.76 7.75 -29.36
C LEU A 785 -3.99 8.50 -29.90
N LEU A 786 -4.03 9.82 -29.80
CA LEU A 786 -5.13 10.64 -30.32
C LEU A 786 -5.16 10.65 -31.86
N ILE A 787 -3.99 10.65 -32.52
CA ILE A 787 -3.92 10.48 -33.98
C ILE A 787 -4.35 9.07 -34.40
N GLN A 788 -4.04 8.03 -33.61
CA GLN A 788 -4.53 6.68 -33.87
C GLN A 788 -6.06 6.60 -33.80
N VAL A 789 -6.72 7.38 -32.94
CA VAL A 789 -8.19 7.50 -32.94
C VAL A 789 -8.72 8.09 -34.26
N ILE A 790 -7.99 9.01 -34.87
CA ILE A 790 -8.36 9.54 -36.21
C ILE A 790 -8.09 8.49 -37.29
N ALA A 791 -6.98 7.76 -37.19
CA ALA A 791 -6.65 6.69 -38.12
C ALA A 791 -7.69 5.54 -38.08
N VAL A 792 -8.10 5.11 -36.89
CA VAL A 792 -9.09 4.03 -36.72
C VAL A 792 -10.49 4.47 -37.17
N THR A 793 -10.86 5.74 -37.00
CA THR A 793 -12.15 6.26 -37.51
C THR A 793 -12.16 6.41 -39.03
N LEU A 794 -11.00 6.73 -39.64
CA LEU A 794 -10.84 6.66 -41.09
C LEU A 794 -10.94 5.22 -41.61
N TYR A 795 -10.37 4.26 -40.88
CA TYR A 795 -10.49 2.84 -41.20
C TYR A 795 -11.92 2.30 -41.02
N TYR A 796 -12.62 2.79 -40.00
CA TYR A 796 -14.03 2.48 -39.75
C TYR A 796 -14.92 2.94 -40.91
N ASN A 797 -14.82 4.22 -41.31
CA ASN A 797 -15.52 4.79 -42.44
C ASN A 797 -14.81 6.05 -42.97
N GLY A 798 -14.00 5.88 -44.01
CA GLY A 798 -13.13 6.95 -44.54
C GLY A 798 -13.90 8.17 -45.05
N SER A 799 -15.01 7.97 -45.77
CA SER A 799 -15.78 9.07 -46.35
C SER A 799 -16.50 9.89 -45.28
N MET A 800 -17.15 9.21 -44.32
CA MET A 800 -17.83 9.87 -43.20
C MET A 800 -16.85 10.67 -42.34
N THR A 801 -15.74 10.06 -41.96
CA THR A 801 -14.71 10.68 -41.12
C THR A 801 -14.08 11.88 -41.82
N LEU A 802 -13.74 11.77 -43.11
CA LEU A 802 -13.19 12.90 -43.87
C LEU A 802 -14.19 14.06 -43.97
N ASN A 803 -15.47 13.77 -44.24
CA ASN A 803 -16.52 14.79 -44.27
C ASN A 803 -16.69 15.51 -42.93
N ILE A 804 -16.59 14.78 -41.80
CA ILE A 804 -16.62 15.37 -40.46
C ILE A 804 -15.41 16.29 -40.25
N LEU A 805 -14.20 15.85 -40.58
CA LEU A 805 -12.98 16.66 -40.46
C LEU A 805 -13.04 17.94 -41.32
N GLN A 806 -13.61 17.84 -42.52
CA GLN A 806 -13.85 18.99 -43.42
C GLN A 806 -14.91 19.94 -42.85
N LYS A 807 -16.04 19.42 -42.36
CA LYS A 807 -17.11 20.20 -41.70
C LYS A 807 -16.59 20.96 -40.47
N LEU A 808 -15.64 20.38 -39.73
CA LEU A 808 -14.98 21.01 -38.58
C LEU A 808 -13.90 22.04 -38.98
N GLY A 809 -13.46 22.06 -40.24
CA GLY A 809 -12.39 22.94 -40.71
C GLY A 809 -10.99 22.54 -40.22
N VAL A 810 -10.79 21.28 -39.81
CA VAL A 810 -9.56 20.81 -39.14
C VAL A 810 -8.77 19.77 -39.95
N ALA A 811 -9.29 19.31 -41.09
CA ALA A 811 -8.65 18.26 -41.90
C ALA A 811 -7.18 18.58 -42.22
N THR A 812 -6.89 19.77 -42.75
CA THR A 812 -5.52 20.18 -43.13
C THR A 812 -4.57 20.25 -41.94
N GLU A 813 -5.04 20.76 -40.79
CA GLU A 813 -4.26 20.85 -39.55
C GLU A 813 -3.84 19.44 -39.08
N ILE A 814 -4.81 18.54 -39.00
CA ILE A 814 -4.60 17.17 -38.52
C ILE A 814 -3.68 16.38 -39.44
N PHE A 815 -3.89 16.43 -40.76
CA PHE A 815 -3.05 15.69 -41.70
C PHE A 815 -1.61 16.21 -41.71
N ASN A 816 -1.41 17.53 -41.65
CA ASN A 816 -0.05 18.10 -41.57
C ASN A 816 0.67 17.65 -40.29
N LEU A 817 -0.01 17.71 -39.14
CA LEU A 817 0.54 17.22 -37.87
C LEU A 817 0.88 15.74 -37.95
N TRP A 818 -0.02 14.92 -38.50
CA TRP A 818 0.19 13.48 -38.62
C TRP A 818 1.40 13.16 -39.52
N PHE A 819 1.52 13.80 -40.69
CA PHE A 819 2.67 13.61 -41.58
C PHE A 819 3.98 14.09 -40.96
N GLU A 820 3.95 15.21 -40.23
CA GLU A 820 5.12 15.68 -39.48
C GLU A 820 5.57 14.61 -38.46
N MET A 821 4.62 14.07 -37.68
CA MET A 821 4.90 13.04 -36.68
C MET A 821 5.46 11.75 -37.30
N LEU A 822 4.95 11.33 -38.46
CA LEU A 822 5.44 10.16 -39.20
C LEU A 822 6.85 10.37 -39.76
N GLY A 823 7.18 11.60 -40.18
CA GLY A 823 8.50 11.94 -40.75
C GLY A 823 9.62 12.13 -39.71
N GLN A 824 9.28 12.28 -38.41
CA GLN A 824 10.27 12.49 -37.35
C GLN A 824 11.04 11.21 -37.01
N THR A 825 12.34 11.20 -37.33
CA THR A 825 13.27 10.11 -37.04
C THR A 825 14.42 10.57 -36.14
N LYS A 826 14.92 9.66 -35.30
CA LYS A 826 16.13 9.86 -34.50
C LYS A 826 17.37 9.79 -35.40
N LYS A 827 18.52 10.23 -34.90
CA LYS A 827 19.83 10.07 -35.58
C LYS A 827 20.18 8.62 -35.91
N SER A 828 19.59 7.66 -35.19
CA SER A 828 19.74 6.22 -35.42
C SER A 828 18.84 5.67 -36.54
N GLY A 829 18.00 6.49 -37.17
CA GLY A 829 16.99 6.06 -38.15
C GLY A 829 15.68 5.56 -37.53
N ALA A 830 15.63 5.34 -36.22
CA ALA A 830 14.40 4.89 -35.53
C ALA A 830 13.34 6.00 -35.48
N GLN A 831 12.06 5.64 -35.65
CA GLN A 831 10.94 6.58 -35.55
C GLN A 831 10.80 7.16 -34.12
N VAL A 832 10.51 8.46 -34.04
CA VAL A 832 10.27 9.17 -32.77
C VAL A 832 8.87 8.88 -32.24
N ASN A 833 7.89 8.85 -33.14
CA ASN A 833 6.46 8.62 -32.88
C ASN A 833 6.03 7.24 -33.40
N PHE A 834 4.87 6.74 -32.98
CA PHE A 834 4.30 5.45 -33.44
C PHE A 834 5.29 4.27 -33.36
N LYS A 835 5.86 4.07 -32.17
CA LYS A 835 6.98 3.11 -31.97
C LYS A 835 6.51 1.65 -32.00
N ARG A 836 5.28 1.37 -31.55
CA ARG A 836 4.78 -0.01 -31.43
C ARG A 836 4.34 -0.52 -32.80
N GLU A 837 4.44 -1.82 -33.01
CA GLU A 837 3.95 -2.48 -34.22
C GLU A 837 2.47 -2.12 -34.50
N HIS A 838 1.63 -2.21 -33.46
CA HIS A 838 0.21 -1.86 -33.53
C HIS A 838 -0.02 -0.41 -33.99
N ASP A 839 0.73 0.55 -33.44
CA ASP A 839 0.59 1.98 -33.77
C ASP A 839 0.76 2.20 -35.29
N LYS A 840 1.78 1.57 -35.88
CA LYS A 840 2.08 1.65 -37.32
C LYS A 840 0.99 0.98 -38.14
N LYS A 841 0.54 -0.20 -37.72
CA LYS A 841 -0.55 -0.92 -38.38
C LYS A 841 -1.83 -0.09 -38.45
N VAL A 842 -2.28 0.50 -37.34
CA VAL A 842 -3.47 1.36 -37.31
C VAL A 842 -3.29 2.57 -38.22
N CYS A 843 -2.12 3.22 -38.20
CA CYS A 843 -1.84 4.33 -39.08
C CYS A 843 -1.84 3.94 -40.58
N CYS A 844 -1.27 2.79 -40.94
CA CYS A 844 -1.32 2.26 -42.31
C CYS A 844 -2.77 2.11 -42.78
N LEU A 845 -3.59 1.40 -42.00
CA LEU A 845 -4.98 1.10 -42.36
C LEU A 845 -5.84 2.37 -42.49
N GLY A 846 -5.64 3.35 -41.60
CA GLY A 846 -6.31 4.64 -41.68
C GLY A 846 -5.96 5.43 -42.95
N LEU A 847 -4.66 5.48 -43.32
CA LEU A 847 -4.22 6.15 -44.54
C LEU A 847 -4.64 5.40 -45.82
N LEU A 848 -4.60 4.07 -45.81
CA LEU A 848 -5.08 3.23 -46.92
C LEU A 848 -6.56 3.47 -47.23
N SER A 849 -7.36 3.71 -46.20
CA SER A 849 -8.79 3.98 -46.34
C SER A 849 -9.06 5.30 -47.08
N LEU A 850 -8.14 6.26 -47.05
CA LEU A 850 -8.22 7.49 -47.85
C LEU A 850 -7.94 7.26 -49.33
N LEU A 851 -7.04 6.33 -49.68
CA LEU A 851 -6.78 5.99 -51.08
C LEU A 851 -8.01 5.40 -51.77
N SER A 852 -8.88 4.73 -51.02
CA SER A 852 -10.13 4.14 -51.53
C SER A 852 -11.23 5.18 -51.83
N LEU A 853 -11.05 6.45 -51.46
CA LEU A 853 -12.06 7.49 -51.67
C LEU A 853 -12.08 8.02 -53.12
N PRO A 854 -13.25 8.44 -53.64
CA PRO A 854 -13.34 8.96 -55.00
C PRO A 854 -12.65 10.33 -55.17
N ALA A 855 -12.33 10.69 -56.42
CA ALA A 855 -11.46 11.82 -56.76
C ALA A 855 -12.03 13.19 -56.38
N ASP A 856 -13.35 13.28 -56.21
CA ASP A 856 -14.08 14.47 -55.78
C ASP A 856 -13.81 14.85 -54.32
N GLN A 857 -13.38 13.90 -53.49
CA GLN A 857 -13.17 14.10 -52.05
C GLN A 857 -11.71 14.42 -51.67
N LEU A 858 -10.74 14.15 -52.55
CA LEU A 858 -9.30 14.30 -52.28
C LEU A 858 -8.55 14.97 -53.46
N PRO A 859 -7.94 16.15 -53.27
CA PRO A 859 -7.08 16.78 -54.28
C PRO A 859 -5.88 15.89 -54.66
N GLU A 860 -5.45 15.95 -55.94
CA GLU A 860 -4.34 15.13 -56.45
C GLU A 860 -3.02 15.34 -55.70
N GLU A 861 -2.70 16.58 -55.32
CA GLU A 861 -1.49 16.89 -54.55
C GLU A 861 -1.48 16.22 -53.15
N THR A 862 -2.64 16.15 -52.50
CA THR A 862 -2.81 15.51 -51.19
C THR A 862 -2.71 13.99 -51.33
N LEU A 863 -3.28 13.43 -52.40
CA LEU A 863 -3.20 12.01 -52.71
C LEU A 863 -1.76 11.53 -52.88
N GLY A 864 -0.93 12.31 -53.60
CA GLY A 864 0.49 12.00 -53.77
C GLY A 864 1.26 11.96 -52.45
N ARG A 865 0.96 12.88 -51.52
CA ARG A 865 1.57 12.89 -50.17
C ARG A 865 1.12 11.70 -49.32
N ILE A 866 -0.18 11.38 -49.33
CA ILE A 866 -0.73 10.21 -48.63
C ILE A 866 -0.07 8.92 -49.15
N PHE A 867 0.05 8.78 -50.46
CA PHE A 867 0.62 7.59 -51.08
C PHE A 867 2.09 7.38 -50.68
N LYS A 868 2.91 8.43 -50.70
CA LYS A 868 4.31 8.38 -50.23
C LYS A 868 4.40 7.97 -48.75
N ALA A 869 3.59 8.59 -47.89
CA ALA A 869 3.57 8.28 -46.46
C ALA A 869 3.16 6.82 -46.18
N ILE A 870 2.24 6.25 -46.97
CA ILE A 870 1.84 4.84 -46.86
C ILE A 870 3.02 3.93 -47.21
N LEU A 871 3.73 4.20 -48.30
CA LEU A 871 4.89 3.40 -48.70
C LEU A 871 5.98 3.42 -47.63
N ASP A 872 6.34 4.60 -47.13
CA ASP A 872 7.35 4.76 -46.07
C ASP A 872 6.95 4.00 -44.79
N LEU A 873 5.67 4.10 -44.39
CA LEU A 873 5.17 3.43 -43.19
C LEU A 873 5.11 1.90 -43.35
N LEU A 874 4.72 1.39 -44.52
CA LEU A 874 4.68 -0.05 -44.81
C LEU A 874 6.07 -0.67 -44.81
N VAL A 875 7.10 0.04 -45.29
CA VAL A 875 8.50 -0.42 -45.19
C VAL A 875 8.93 -0.50 -43.73
N VAL A 876 8.71 0.56 -42.95
CA VAL A 876 9.09 0.58 -41.53
C VAL A 876 8.30 -0.45 -40.71
N TYR A 877 7.06 -0.75 -41.11
CA TYR A 877 6.26 -1.82 -40.53
C TYR A 877 6.84 -3.20 -40.87
N LYS A 878 7.17 -3.44 -42.16
CA LYS A 878 7.80 -4.68 -42.64
C LYS A 878 9.09 -4.99 -41.88
N ASP A 879 9.98 -4.01 -41.76
CA ASP A 879 11.29 -4.18 -41.11
C ASP A 879 11.14 -4.52 -39.62
N GLN A 880 10.14 -3.94 -38.95
CA GLN A 880 9.87 -4.24 -37.53
C GLN A 880 9.30 -5.64 -37.33
N VAL A 881 8.38 -6.09 -38.19
CA VAL A 881 7.80 -7.44 -38.11
C VAL A 881 8.89 -8.50 -38.39
N ALA A 882 9.78 -8.25 -39.34
CA ALA A 882 10.90 -9.14 -39.63
C ALA A 882 11.85 -9.27 -38.41
N ALA A 883 12.22 -8.15 -37.79
CA ALA A 883 13.08 -8.17 -36.60
C ALA A 883 12.44 -8.91 -35.41
N ALA A 884 11.13 -8.73 -35.19
CA ALA A 884 10.42 -9.43 -34.11
C ALA A 884 10.38 -10.95 -34.32
N ASN A 885 10.21 -11.41 -35.57
CA ASN A 885 10.22 -12.84 -35.89
C ASN A 885 11.62 -13.46 -35.76
N GLU A 886 12.69 -12.69 -35.98
CA GLU A 886 14.08 -13.14 -35.75
C GLU A 886 14.37 -13.27 -34.24
N GLU A 887 13.93 -12.33 -33.42
CA GLU A 887 14.04 -12.41 -31.95
C GLU A 887 13.24 -13.59 -31.37
N GLU A 888 11.99 -13.81 -31.82
CA GLU A 888 11.19 -14.96 -31.39
C GLU A 888 11.82 -16.31 -31.80
N ALA A 889 12.50 -16.38 -32.95
CA ALA A 889 13.20 -17.58 -33.38
C ALA A 889 14.48 -17.86 -32.57
N GLU A 890 15.18 -16.82 -32.10
CA GLU A 890 16.36 -16.97 -31.22
C GLU A 890 15.98 -17.33 -29.77
N ASP A 891 14.81 -16.87 -29.29
CA ASP A 891 14.29 -17.22 -27.96
C ASP A 891 13.76 -18.67 -27.89
N ASP A 892 13.19 -19.21 -28.98
CA ASP A 892 12.79 -20.63 -29.04
C ASP A 892 14.01 -21.59 -29.02
N ASP A 893 15.18 -21.14 -29.49
CA ASP A 893 16.44 -21.91 -29.45
C ASP A 893 17.21 -21.74 -28.11
N ASN A 894 16.85 -20.76 -27.26
CA ASN A 894 17.51 -20.46 -25.97
C ASN A 894 16.58 -20.60 -24.75
N MET A 895 15.58 -21.48 -24.81
CA MET A 895 14.79 -21.93 -23.65
C MET A 895 15.58 -22.81 -22.67
N ASP A 896 16.77 -22.36 -22.24
CA ASP A 896 17.45 -22.85 -21.05
C ASP A 896 18.06 -21.68 -20.24
N GLY A 897 17.35 -21.30 -19.17
CA GLY A 897 17.93 -20.76 -17.94
C GLY A 897 18.53 -19.35 -17.96
N GLY A 898 17.74 -18.34 -17.55
CA GLY A 898 18.29 -17.02 -17.23
C GLY A 898 17.31 -15.99 -16.66
N LEU A 899 16.80 -16.21 -15.44
CA LEU A 899 16.17 -15.15 -14.64
C LEU A 899 17.24 -14.11 -14.25
N GLN A 900 17.23 -12.94 -14.89
CA GLN A 900 17.91 -11.75 -14.36
C GLN A 900 16.95 -10.96 -13.48
N THR A 901 17.34 -10.88 -12.21
CA THR A 901 16.74 -10.09 -11.13
C THR A 901 17.15 -8.61 -11.26
N GLU A 902 16.18 -7.73 -11.49
CA GLU A 902 16.25 -6.31 -11.11
C GLU A 902 14.98 -5.94 -10.33
N GLU A 903 15.07 -4.86 -9.55
CA GLU A 903 14.45 -4.66 -8.25
C GLU A 903 12.93 -4.35 -8.28
N GLY A 904 12.17 -5.10 -7.48
CA GLY A 904 11.23 -4.55 -6.47
C GLY A 904 9.85 -4.05 -6.90
N ASP A 905 9.72 -3.19 -7.92
CA ASP A 905 8.47 -2.44 -8.16
C ASP A 905 7.87 -2.60 -9.58
N GLU A 906 8.53 -3.32 -10.49
CA GLU A 906 8.03 -3.52 -11.86
C GLU A 906 7.38 -4.90 -12.12
N ALA A 907 7.35 -5.80 -11.13
CA ALA A 907 6.83 -7.16 -11.30
C ALA A 907 5.30 -7.22 -11.54
N ASP A 908 4.52 -6.33 -10.93
CA ASP A 908 3.06 -6.34 -11.07
C ASP A 908 2.58 -5.76 -12.41
N SER A 909 3.32 -4.79 -12.96
CA SER A 909 3.04 -4.25 -14.30
C SER A 909 3.20 -5.35 -15.36
N ASN A 910 4.15 -6.27 -15.15
CA ASN A 910 4.46 -7.33 -16.09
C ASN A 910 3.35 -8.40 -16.25
N ARG A 911 2.45 -8.62 -15.27
CA ARG A 911 1.36 -9.61 -15.40
C ARG A 911 0.20 -9.12 -16.28
N ILE A 912 -0.26 -7.90 -16.03
CA ILE A 912 -1.28 -7.25 -16.88
C ILE A 912 -0.70 -6.95 -18.28
N ILE A 913 0.58 -6.60 -18.38
CA ILE A 913 1.27 -6.44 -19.68
C ILE A 913 1.41 -7.80 -20.39
N LYS A 914 1.73 -8.90 -19.68
CA LYS A 914 1.72 -10.26 -20.26
C LYS A 914 0.33 -10.67 -20.71
N LEU A 915 -0.72 -10.37 -19.95
CA LEU A 915 -2.10 -10.55 -20.38
C LEU A 915 -2.41 -9.71 -21.63
N ALA A 916 -1.99 -8.44 -21.68
CA ALA A 916 -2.16 -7.59 -22.86
C ALA A 916 -1.30 -8.02 -24.06
N ALA A 917 -0.22 -8.78 -23.83
CA ALA A 917 0.63 -9.37 -24.87
C ALA A 917 0.10 -10.73 -25.35
N GLN A 918 -0.42 -11.58 -24.44
CA GLN A 918 -1.06 -12.87 -24.72
C GLN A 918 -2.47 -12.69 -25.30
N ALA A 919 -3.20 -11.68 -24.81
CA ALA A 919 -4.35 -11.13 -25.46
C ALA A 919 -3.88 -10.42 -26.72
N LYS A 920 -3.90 -11.18 -27.82
CA LYS A 920 -3.94 -10.65 -29.18
C LYS A 920 -5.06 -9.59 -29.40
N ALA A 921 -5.86 -9.25 -28.39
CA ALA A 921 -6.93 -8.26 -28.35
C ALA A 921 -6.46 -6.85 -28.76
N PHE A 922 -5.29 -6.37 -28.31
CA PHE A 922 -4.76 -5.10 -28.83
C PHE A 922 -4.32 -5.21 -30.30
N ARG A 923 -4.22 -6.40 -30.90
CA ARG A 923 -3.73 -6.61 -32.28
C ARG A 923 -4.84 -6.95 -33.29
N ALA A 924 -6.10 -7.07 -32.86
CA ALA A 924 -7.21 -7.59 -33.67
C ALA A 924 -7.75 -6.58 -34.69
N ILE A 925 -6.91 -6.19 -35.65
CA ILE A 925 -7.40 -5.92 -37.00
C ILE A 925 -6.91 -7.09 -37.84
N ASP A 926 -7.78 -8.03 -38.16
CA ASP A 926 -7.43 -9.24 -38.92
C ASP A 926 -6.94 -8.92 -40.36
N GLU A 927 -7.19 -7.70 -40.84
CA GLU A 927 -6.69 -7.25 -42.15
C GLU A 927 -5.17 -6.99 -42.11
N ASP A 928 -4.45 -7.63 -43.04
CA ASP A 928 -3.03 -7.41 -43.30
C ASP A 928 -2.84 -6.12 -44.13
N PRO A 929 -2.06 -5.13 -43.66
CA PRO A 929 -1.89 -3.85 -44.35
C PRO A 929 -1.30 -3.96 -45.75
N PHE A 930 -0.46 -4.97 -46.01
CA PHE A 930 0.17 -5.16 -47.32
C PHE A 930 -0.84 -5.69 -48.35
N ILE A 931 -1.71 -6.61 -47.91
CA ILE A 931 -2.80 -7.13 -48.75
C ILE A 931 -3.80 -6.01 -49.05
N LEU A 932 -4.22 -5.27 -48.03
CA LEU A 932 -5.17 -4.16 -48.20
C LEU A 932 -4.60 -3.07 -49.14
N PHE A 933 -3.31 -2.77 -49.06
CA PHE A 933 -2.64 -1.86 -49.99
C PHE A 933 -2.78 -2.33 -51.45
N MET A 934 -2.47 -3.60 -51.73
CA MET A 934 -2.56 -4.15 -53.08
C MET A 934 -4.00 -4.21 -53.60
N GLU A 935 -4.96 -4.55 -52.75
CA GLU A 935 -6.38 -4.53 -53.10
C GLU A 935 -6.86 -3.12 -53.42
N THR A 936 -6.48 -2.14 -52.61
CA THR A 936 -6.83 -0.73 -52.81
C THR A 936 -6.27 -0.19 -54.12
N ILE A 937 -5.03 -0.55 -54.45
CA ILE A 937 -4.39 -0.11 -55.71
C ILE A 937 -5.01 -0.78 -56.93
N LYS A 938 -5.30 -2.08 -56.87
CA LYS A 938 -6.02 -2.78 -57.94
C LYS A 938 -7.42 -2.21 -58.14
N ALA A 939 -8.12 -1.89 -57.06
CA ALA A 939 -9.44 -1.26 -57.11
C ALA A 939 -9.35 0.12 -57.77
N MET A 940 -8.39 0.96 -57.37
CA MET A 940 -8.16 2.28 -57.98
C MET A 940 -7.81 2.18 -59.47
N GLN A 941 -6.96 1.23 -59.86
CA GLN A 941 -6.60 0.99 -61.26
C GLN A 941 -7.82 0.59 -62.10
N ALA A 942 -8.75 -0.18 -61.52
CA ALA A 942 -9.97 -0.61 -62.18
C ALA A 942 -11.04 0.49 -62.24
N SER A 943 -11.19 1.30 -61.19
CA SER A 943 -12.24 2.32 -61.08
C SER A 943 -11.86 3.66 -61.71
N ASP A 944 -10.58 4.04 -61.67
CA ASP A 944 -10.09 5.36 -62.08
C ASP A 944 -8.65 5.28 -62.64
N GLN A 945 -8.54 4.77 -63.87
CA GLN A 945 -7.26 4.51 -64.52
C GLN A 945 -6.42 5.77 -64.73
N LEU A 946 -7.05 6.92 -64.98
CA LEU A 946 -6.35 8.21 -65.17
C LEU A 946 -5.72 8.68 -63.86
N ARG A 947 -6.44 8.58 -62.75
CA ARG A 947 -5.92 8.91 -61.41
C ARG A 947 -4.77 8.00 -61.00
N TYR A 948 -4.87 6.70 -61.29
CA TYR A 948 -3.77 5.75 -61.06
C TYR A 948 -2.52 6.09 -61.91
N GLN A 949 -2.69 6.43 -63.18
CA GLN A 949 -1.58 6.84 -64.06
C GLN A 949 -0.93 8.15 -63.60
N SER A 950 -1.73 9.14 -63.20
CA SER A 950 -1.23 10.41 -62.64
C SER A 950 -0.43 10.18 -61.35
N LEU A 951 -0.94 9.33 -60.45
CA LEU A 951 -0.25 9.00 -59.20
C LEU A 951 1.08 8.30 -59.44
N THR A 952 1.13 7.32 -60.34
CA THR A 952 2.33 6.50 -60.58
C THR A 952 3.40 7.21 -61.42
N GLN A 953 3.00 8.06 -62.37
CA GLN A 953 3.94 8.82 -63.22
C GLN A 953 4.60 9.99 -62.47
N ASN A 954 3.95 10.54 -61.44
CA ASN A 954 4.47 11.64 -60.63
C ASN A 954 5.36 11.18 -59.47
N LEU A 955 5.58 9.88 -59.31
CA LEU A 955 6.51 9.33 -58.32
C LEU A 955 7.95 9.42 -58.82
N ASP A 956 8.86 9.75 -57.91
CA ASP A 956 10.29 9.60 -58.17
C ASP A 956 10.71 8.13 -58.16
N PHE A 957 11.91 7.86 -58.67
CA PHE A 957 12.45 6.50 -58.81
C PHE A 957 12.53 5.75 -57.46
N HIS A 958 12.71 6.46 -56.35
CA HIS A 958 12.79 5.86 -55.02
C HIS A 958 11.44 5.28 -54.60
N TYR A 959 10.36 6.07 -54.69
CA TYR A 959 9.02 5.60 -54.32
C TYR A 959 8.44 4.57 -55.30
N GLN A 960 8.84 4.59 -56.58
CA GLN A 960 8.51 3.51 -57.53
C GLN A 960 9.11 2.17 -57.08
N ALA A 961 10.39 2.17 -56.69
CA ALA A 961 11.05 0.96 -56.18
C ALA A 961 10.44 0.45 -54.87
N LEU A 962 10.03 1.35 -53.97
CA LEU A 962 9.32 0.99 -52.74
C LEU A 962 7.97 0.33 -53.03
N ALA A 963 7.20 0.88 -53.96
CA ALA A 963 5.90 0.33 -54.35
C ALA A 963 6.04 -1.09 -54.93
N ASP A 964 7.03 -1.32 -55.80
CA ASP A 964 7.31 -2.65 -56.35
C ASP A 964 7.75 -3.65 -55.26
N SER A 965 8.61 -3.21 -54.32
CA SER A 965 9.07 -4.04 -53.19
C SER A 965 7.91 -4.44 -52.26
N ILE A 966 7.01 -3.49 -51.95
CA ILE A 966 5.81 -3.75 -51.16
C ILE A 966 4.87 -4.71 -51.90
N ALA A 967 4.68 -4.53 -53.20
CA ALA A 967 3.84 -5.42 -54.01
C ALA A 967 4.33 -6.87 -54.01
N GLN A 968 5.66 -7.08 -54.09
CA GLN A 968 6.27 -8.41 -53.98
C GLN A 968 6.06 -9.01 -52.59
N HIS A 969 6.25 -8.21 -51.54
CA HIS A 969 6.06 -8.67 -50.16
C HIS A 969 4.59 -9.01 -49.84
N ALA A 970 3.64 -8.24 -50.36
CA ALA A 970 2.21 -8.52 -50.21
C ALA A 970 1.82 -9.88 -50.79
N GLU A 971 2.40 -10.28 -51.93
CA GLU A 971 2.16 -11.61 -52.51
C GLU A 971 2.77 -12.73 -51.65
N GLN A 972 3.95 -12.50 -51.05
CA GLN A 972 4.55 -13.45 -50.08
C GLN A 972 3.64 -13.64 -48.86
N ARG A 973 3.20 -12.54 -48.24
CA ARG A 973 2.28 -12.55 -47.09
C ARG A 973 0.97 -13.26 -47.40
N ARG A 974 0.43 -13.10 -48.61
CA ARG A 974 -0.78 -13.78 -49.05
C ARG A 974 -0.60 -15.31 -49.07
N VAL A 975 0.53 -15.79 -49.60
CA VAL A 975 0.87 -17.23 -49.60
C VAL A 975 1.06 -17.77 -48.18
N GLU A 976 1.69 -17.00 -47.29
CA GLU A 976 1.86 -17.36 -45.87
C GLU A 976 0.51 -17.50 -45.16
N ILE A 977 -0.38 -16.51 -45.31
CA ILE A 977 -1.72 -16.53 -44.69
C ILE A 977 -2.57 -17.68 -45.22
N ASP A 978 -2.51 -17.99 -46.52
CA ASP A 978 -3.22 -19.13 -47.09
C ASP A 978 -2.68 -20.45 -46.54
N LYS A 979 -1.37 -20.57 -46.32
CA LYS A 979 -0.76 -21.74 -45.66
C LYS A 979 -1.18 -21.86 -44.19
N GLU A 980 -1.18 -20.77 -43.42
CA GLU A 980 -1.65 -20.75 -42.03
C GLU A 980 -3.12 -21.14 -41.91
N LYS A 981 -3.96 -20.70 -42.86
CA LYS A 981 -5.38 -21.10 -42.92
C LYS A 981 -5.54 -22.60 -43.17
N MET A 982 -4.77 -23.17 -44.10
CA MET A 982 -4.77 -24.61 -44.35
C MET A 982 -4.28 -25.43 -43.15
N GLU A 983 -3.27 -24.94 -42.42
CA GLU A 983 -2.77 -25.59 -41.20
C GLU A 983 -3.79 -25.52 -40.06
N LYS A 984 -4.46 -24.36 -39.88
CA LYS A 984 -5.57 -24.21 -38.93
C LYS A 984 -6.74 -25.14 -39.27
N GLU A 985 -7.17 -25.20 -40.53
CA GLU A 985 -8.24 -26.12 -40.96
C GLU A 985 -7.88 -27.59 -40.75
N SER A 986 -6.59 -27.96 -40.90
CA SER A 986 -6.13 -29.32 -40.64
C SER A 986 -6.11 -29.69 -39.13
N THR A 987 -5.90 -28.71 -38.25
CA THR A 987 -5.90 -28.91 -36.79
C THR A 987 -7.31 -28.91 -36.22
N THR A 988 -8.25 -28.12 -36.76
CA THR A 988 -9.67 -28.17 -36.34
C THR A 988 -10.39 -29.44 -36.76
N VAL A 989 -9.88 -30.18 -37.75
CA VAL A 989 -10.40 -31.51 -38.15
C VAL A 989 -9.81 -32.65 -37.30
N ALA A 990 -8.73 -32.37 -36.56
CA ALA A 990 -8.04 -33.34 -35.68
C ALA A 990 -8.35 -33.16 -34.18
N SER A 991 -8.94 -32.02 -33.78
CA SER A 991 -9.54 -31.77 -32.44
C SER A 991 -11.04 -32.05 -32.45
#